data_AF-A0A956IFE3-F1
#
_entry.id   AF-A0A956IFE3-F1
#
_cell.length_a   1.000
_cell.length_b   1.000
_cell.length_c   1.000
_cell.angle_alpha   90.00
_cell.angle_beta   90.00
_cell.angle_gamma   90.00
#
_symmetry.space_group_name_H-M   'P 1'
#
loop_
_entity.id
_entity.type
_entity.pdbx_description
1 polymer ?
#
loop_
_entity_poly.entity_id
_entity_poly.type
_entity_poly.pdbx_seq_one_letter_code
_entity_poly.pdbx_strand_id
1 'polypeptide(L)'
;MGCSSTTTVPEEPCPSGQQRCGTGCIDTTTNPQHCGACDTACAAGEVCDAGTCALSCSGGTVACDGGCTKLAVDPEHCGACGNVCAEGQVCSEGQCGLSCTGGTTACGEICKDLTVDPKNCGVCDHACAAGEVCSAGTCALSCAGGTTECHGGCVDTSLDVANCGGCDQACAEGQICAGGLCELSCAGGTTDCGGICADLAIDPNNCGGCGQPCLLNEECQSGVCVAGCGPGTTECGGSCVDTNVDPSHCGGCNQVCGPGLVCSGGTCQLSCGGGTTQCGSVCVDTALDEANCGGCGQTCSVLHECVGGQCNPCAGNAISCGNYCLDPLTNKLHCGGCDQACPYAGHGTNDCVLGVCVATCQAGWADCGQVGTCDTHLTNDSNNCGACGNVCPTGQGCVSGVCQTCPPGTTYCGGLCVNTQTSQGNCGACFNSCPASGPGTVGVCVGGACGTTCQAGRGDCDGDPNNGCEENVTASHEHCGGCNVACSSDEWCVLSGCAPCGGGLQACDNQCTDLFSNLLNCGACGVECEERPHVFRYCAAETCHYECYKGWHDCDMLPGNGCEQPVSQSACTGCGIPCAPGEYCTATSTCATCPATPAVTGGVPVTVWGALTATDYVAACSPENLGDNDYRSFTAPSAGLYTFVADRSAGGQTLVVHSGSCAGAVLGCDTVSGGASQVALNLVAGEHVVIVVEATTPSLPSDPYSLTIQ
;
A
#
# COMPACT_ATOMS: atom_id res chain seq x y z
N MET A 1 -0.81 21.56 49.87
CA MET A 1 -2.19 21.03 49.89
C MET A 1 -2.31 20.21 48.62
N GLY A 2 -2.31 18.88 48.73
CA GLY A 2 -2.28 17.97 47.60
C GLY A 2 -3.66 17.55 47.13
N CYS A 3 -3.78 17.27 45.83
CA CYS A 3 -4.75 16.34 45.27
C CYS A 3 -4.01 15.42 44.30
N SER A 4 -4.25 14.11 44.45
CA SER A 4 -3.76 13.00 43.64
C SER A 4 -4.84 12.64 42.62
N SER A 5 -4.50 12.41 41.35
CA SER A 5 -5.38 11.79 40.36
C SER A 5 -4.64 10.71 39.59
N THR A 6 -5.07 9.48 39.80
CA THR A 6 -4.72 8.27 39.05
C THR A 6 -5.77 8.04 37.97
N THR A 7 -5.37 7.97 36.70
CA THR A 7 -6.25 7.58 35.58
C THR A 7 -5.76 6.26 34.98
N THR A 8 -6.57 5.22 35.16
CA THR A 8 -6.43 3.87 34.59
C THR A 8 -7.06 3.82 33.20
N VAL A 9 -6.31 3.35 32.19
CA VAL A 9 -6.82 2.98 30.85
C VAL A 9 -7.61 1.67 30.97
N PRO A 10 -8.70 1.42 30.20
CA PRO A 10 -9.41 0.15 30.26
C PRO A 10 -8.58 -0.93 29.58
N GLU A 11 -8.16 -1.91 30.37
CA GLU A 11 -7.47 -3.11 29.92
C GLU A 11 -8.49 -4.06 29.25
N GLU A 12 -8.23 -4.46 27.99
CA GLU A 12 -8.97 -5.51 27.28
C GLU A 12 -9.04 -6.78 28.16
N PRO A 13 -10.24 -7.34 28.41
CA PRO A 13 -10.40 -8.52 29.24
C PRO A 13 -9.90 -9.78 28.52
N CYS A 14 -9.19 -10.64 29.24
CA CYS A 14 -8.76 -11.93 28.70
C CYS A 14 -9.94 -12.79 28.23
N PRO A 15 -9.75 -13.64 27.20
CA PRO A 15 -10.73 -14.63 26.78
C PRO A 15 -11.22 -15.48 27.96
N SER A 16 -12.49 -15.91 27.90
CA SER A 16 -13.12 -16.68 28.99
C SER A 16 -12.31 -17.92 29.33
N GLY A 17 -11.82 -18.00 30.59
CA GLY A 17 -11.02 -19.11 31.10
C GLY A 17 -9.54 -18.78 31.33
N GLN A 18 -9.06 -17.60 30.89
CA GLN A 18 -7.68 -17.15 31.12
C GLN A 18 -7.61 -15.99 32.11
N GLN A 19 -6.52 -15.92 32.87
CA GLN A 19 -6.23 -14.83 33.79
C GLN A 19 -5.07 -13.98 33.26
N ARG A 20 -5.17 -12.67 33.45
CA ARG A 20 -4.11 -11.74 33.07
C ARG A 20 -2.90 -11.91 34.00
N CYS A 21 -1.77 -12.33 33.44
CA CYS A 21 -0.51 -12.54 34.13
C CYS A 21 0.58 -11.74 33.44
N GLY A 22 0.98 -10.62 34.05
CA GLY A 22 1.85 -9.64 33.40
C GLY A 22 1.14 -8.97 32.22
N THR A 23 1.76 -9.00 31.04
CA THR A 23 1.22 -8.42 29.80
C THR A 23 0.42 -9.41 28.95
N GLY A 24 0.32 -10.68 29.37
CA GLY A 24 -0.34 -11.74 28.60
C GLY A 24 -1.53 -12.38 29.33
N CYS A 25 -2.43 -12.99 28.58
CA CYS A 25 -3.48 -13.85 29.10
C CYS A 25 -2.95 -15.28 29.19
N ILE A 26 -2.99 -15.85 30.40
CA ILE A 26 -2.48 -17.18 30.68
C ILE A 26 -3.59 -18.03 31.28
N ASP A 27 -3.76 -19.25 30.78
CA ASP A 27 -4.65 -20.23 31.40
C ASP A 27 -4.02 -20.76 32.69
N THR A 28 -4.40 -20.17 33.81
CA THR A 28 -3.91 -20.57 35.14
C THR A 28 -4.45 -21.93 35.59
N THR A 29 -5.35 -22.55 34.83
CA THR A 29 -5.88 -23.87 35.17
C THR A 29 -5.02 -25.03 34.63
N THR A 30 -4.20 -24.77 33.61
CA THR A 30 -3.41 -25.78 32.91
C THR A 30 -1.92 -25.46 32.80
N ASN A 31 -1.53 -24.18 32.97
CA ASN A 31 -0.14 -23.77 32.83
C ASN A 31 0.69 -24.07 34.10
N PRO A 32 1.72 -24.95 34.03
CA PRO A 32 2.53 -25.32 35.19
C PRO A 32 3.37 -24.17 35.78
N GLN A 33 3.56 -23.08 35.04
CA GLN A 33 4.34 -21.92 35.46
C GLN A 33 3.45 -20.82 36.07
N HIS A 34 2.13 -20.95 35.93
CA HIS A 34 1.12 -20.00 36.42
C HIS A 34 -0.09 -20.72 37.03
N CYS A 35 0.13 -21.81 37.77
CA CYS A 35 -0.93 -22.70 38.21
C CYS A 35 -1.73 -22.15 39.39
N GLY A 36 -3.02 -21.90 39.17
CA GLY A 36 -3.98 -21.35 40.15
C GLY A 36 -3.90 -19.83 40.31
N ALA A 37 -2.74 -19.25 40.05
CA ALA A 37 -2.50 -17.82 39.97
C ALA A 37 -1.24 -17.53 39.15
N CYS A 38 -1.13 -16.30 38.68
CA CYS A 38 0.06 -15.83 37.97
C CYS A 38 1.35 -16.07 38.77
N ASP A 39 2.40 -16.47 38.06
CA ASP A 39 3.76 -16.69 38.57
C ASP A 39 3.85 -17.77 39.66
N THR A 40 2.81 -18.62 39.75
CA THR A 40 2.77 -19.76 40.66
C THR A 40 3.24 -21.02 39.92
N ALA A 41 4.55 -21.23 39.91
CA ALA A 41 5.13 -22.41 39.27
C ALA A 41 5.01 -23.66 40.17
N CYS A 42 4.61 -24.78 39.58
CA CYS A 42 4.57 -26.08 40.26
C CYS A 42 5.98 -26.60 40.56
N ALA A 43 6.11 -27.39 41.63
CA ALA A 43 7.40 -27.95 42.00
C ALA A 43 7.85 -28.99 40.95
N ALA A 44 9.16 -29.26 40.89
CA ALA A 44 9.71 -30.22 39.94
C ALA A 44 9.06 -31.61 40.13
N GLY A 45 8.34 -32.07 39.11
CA GLY A 45 7.59 -33.33 39.10
C GLY A 45 6.10 -33.22 39.39
N GLU A 46 5.58 -32.00 39.61
CA GLU A 46 4.15 -31.70 39.71
C GLU A 46 3.60 -31.15 38.37
N VAL A 47 2.30 -31.31 38.16
CA VAL A 47 1.55 -30.81 37.00
C VAL A 47 0.47 -29.83 37.45
N CYS A 48 0.10 -28.89 36.59
CA CYS A 48 -1.04 -28.03 36.87
C CYS A 48 -2.36 -28.73 36.53
N ASP A 49 -3.12 -29.06 37.57
CA ASP A 49 -4.41 -29.74 37.46
C ASP A 49 -5.52 -28.80 38.00
N ALA A 50 -6.30 -28.24 37.08
CA ALA A 50 -7.41 -27.32 37.37
C ALA A 50 -7.02 -26.15 38.30
N GLY A 51 -5.81 -25.63 38.13
CA GLY A 51 -5.28 -24.51 38.92
C GLY A 51 -4.72 -24.92 40.28
N THR A 52 -4.40 -26.20 40.48
CA THR A 52 -3.64 -26.67 41.63
C THR A 52 -2.46 -27.53 41.19
N CYS A 53 -1.29 -27.27 41.76
CA CYS A 53 -0.14 -28.14 41.55
C CYS A 53 -0.39 -29.48 42.21
N ALA A 54 -0.34 -30.55 41.43
CA ALA A 54 -0.62 -31.90 41.87
C ALA A 54 0.45 -32.87 41.35
N LEU A 55 0.69 -33.96 42.08
CA LEU A 55 1.62 -35.02 41.67
C LEU A 55 1.06 -35.90 40.53
N SER A 56 -0.21 -35.74 40.17
CA SER A 56 -0.90 -36.48 39.12
C SER A 56 -2.18 -35.75 38.71
N CYS A 57 -2.60 -35.90 37.46
CA CYS A 57 -3.85 -35.35 36.95
C CYS A 57 -5.09 -36.06 37.51
N SER A 58 -6.15 -35.30 37.82
CA SER A 58 -7.42 -35.80 38.37
C SER A 58 -8.52 -35.83 37.30
N GLY A 59 -9.50 -36.73 37.44
CA GLY A 59 -10.70 -36.69 36.59
C GLY A 59 -10.52 -37.26 35.17
N GLY A 60 -9.63 -38.23 34.98
CA GLY A 60 -9.46 -38.96 33.72
C GLY A 60 -8.59 -38.25 32.67
N THR A 61 -7.91 -37.17 33.07
CA THR A 61 -6.86 -36.48 32.31
C THR A 61 -5.50 -37.17 32.49
N VAL A 62 -4.58 -36.94 31.55
CA VAL A 62 -3.22 -37.49 31.53
C VAL A 62 -2.23 -36.34 31.47
N ALA A 63 -1.10 -36.50 32.15
CA ALA A 63 -0.02 -35.52 32.16
C ALA A 63 0.75 -35.57 30.84
N CYS A 64 0.67 -34.50 30.05
CA CYS A 64 1.44 -34.31 28.81
C CYS A 64 2.09 -32.92 28.85
N ASP A 65 3.40 -32.85 28.56
CA ASP A 65 4.18 -31.61 28.47
C ASP A 65 4.03 -30.61 29.64
N GLY A 66 3.82 -31.14 30.85
CA GLY A 66 3.71 -30.37 32.10
C GLY A 66 2.29 -29.93 32.46
N GLY A 67 1.31 -30.14 31.59
CA GLY A 67 -0.11 -29.87 31.83
C GLY A 67 -0.98 -31.13 31.87
N CYS A 68 -2.19 -31.02 32.42
CA CYS A 68 -3.17 -32.10 32.41
C CYS A 68 -4.15 -31.94 31.24
N THR A 69 -4.12 -32.88 30.30
CA THR A 69 -5.01 -32.86 29.13
C THR A 69 -5.88 -34.11 29.02
N LYS A 70 -7.01 -34.00 28.33
CA LYS A 70 -7.89 -35.14 28.03
C LYS A 70 -7.52 -35.72 26.68
N LEU A 71 -6.82 -36.86 26.71
CA LEU A 71 -6.46 -37.61 25.50
C LEU A 71 -7.67 -37.97 24.62
N ALA A 72 -8.89 -37.96 25.18
CA ALA A 72 -10.11 -38.26 24.43
C ALA A 72 -10.51 -37.17 23.42
N VAL A 73 -10.07 -35.93 23.61
CA VAL A 73 -10.57 -34.76 22.85
C VAL A 73 -9.50 -33.74 22.48
N ASP A 74 -8.29 -33.87 23.01
CA ASP A 74 -7.17 -32.99 22.67
C ASP A 74 -6.54 -33.38 21.32
N PRO A 75 -6.58 -32.51 20.30
CA PRO A 75 -6.00 -32.77 18.98
C PRO A 75 -4.47 -32.91 18.98
N GLU A 76 -3.77 -32.36 19.97
CA GLU A 76 -2.31 -32.40 20.09
C GLU A 76 -1.83 -33.62 20.92
N HIS A 77 -2.76 -34.25 21.67
CA HIS A 77 -2.50 -35.37 22.56
C HIS A 77 -3.53 -36.50 22.38
N CYS A 78 -3.98 -36.77 21.16
CA CYS A 78 -5.14 -37.61 20.92
C CYS A 78 -4.85 -39.10 21.16
N GLY A 79 -5.47 -39.70 22.18
CA GLY A 79 -5.27 -41.11 22.58
C GLY A 79 -3.95 -41.40 23.30
N ALA A 80 -2.91 -40.59 23.09
CA ALA A 80 -1.62 -40.64 23.77
C ALA A 80 -0.93 -39.26 23.74
N CYS A 81 -0.06 -38.97 24.71
CA CYS A 81 0.69 -37.71 24.72
C CYS A 81 1.55 -37.56 23.45
N GLY A 82 1.51 -36.37 22.83
CA GLY A 82 2.25 -36.04 21.61
C GLY A 82 1.69 -36.68 20.33
N ASN A 83 0.54 -37.36 20.40
CA ASN A 83 -0.12 -37.90 19.22
C ASN A 83 -1.02 -36.82 18.59
N VAL A 84 -0.42 -36.01 17.72
CA VAL A 84 -1.08 -34.93 17.00
C VAL A 84 -1.93 -35.49 15.85
N CYS A 85 -3.19 -35.07 15.75
CA CYS A 85 -4.05 -35.43 14.63
C CYS A 85 -3.61 -34.78 13.32
N ALA A 86 -3.80 -35.50 12.19
CA ALA A 86 -3.47 -34.97 10.86
C ALA A 86 -4.38 -33.81 10.48
N GLU A 87 -3.91 -32.96 9.56
CA GLU A 87 -4.63 -31.78 9.09
C GLU A 87 -6.08 -32.10 8.68
N GLY A 88 -7.04 -31.40 9.30
CA GLY A 88 -8.48 -31.60 9.10
C GLY A 88 -9.16 -32.65 10.00
N GLN A 89 -8.43 -33.38 10.83
CA GLN A 89 -9.01 -34.34 11.80
C GLN A 89 -9.22 -33.71 13.17
N VAL A 90 -10.22 -34.19 13.91
CA VAL A 90 -10.45 -33.83 15.31
C VAL A 90 -10.25 -35.05 16.20
N CYS A 91 -9.88 -34.83 17.46
CA CYS A 91 -9.77 -35.90 18.42
C CYS A 91 -11.15 -36.22 19.02
N SER A 92 -11.63 -37.46 18.85
CA SER A 92 -12.88 -37.92 19.47
C SER A 92 -12.69 -39.34 20.03
N GLU A 93 -13.00 -39.50 21.31
CA GLU A 93 -12.76 -40.74 22.09
C GLU A 93 -11.31 -41.26 22.04
N GLY A 94 -10.34 -40.36 21.82
CA GLY A 94 -8.92 -40.71 21.78
C GLY A 94 -8.48 -41.33 20.46
N GLN A 95 -9.26 -41.12 19.41
CA GLN A 95 -8.90 -41.43 18.04
C GLN A 95 -9.00 -40.17 17.19
N CYS A 96 -7.99 -39.94 16.35
CA CYS A 96 -8.08 -38.90 15.33
C CYS A 96 -9.05 -39.34 14.24
N GLY A 97 -10.08 -38.53 13.98
CA GLY A 97 -11.11 -38.80 12.99
C GLY A 97 -11.93 -37.57 12.67
N LEU A 98 -12.77 -37.64 11.64
CA LEU A 98 -13.66 -36.55 11.25
C LEU A 98 -14.93 -36.61 12.13
N SER A 99 -14.96 -35.86 13.23
CA SER A 99 -16.19 -35.65 14.01
C SER A 99 -16.74 -34.26 13.71
N CYS A 100 -17.87 -34.22 13.01
CA CYS A 100 -18.57 -32.99 12.64
C CYS A 100 -19.13 -32.27 13.89
N THR A 101 -18.81 -30.98 14.06
CA THR A 101 -19.40 -30.11 15.09
C THR A 101 -20.41 -29.13 14.46
N GLY A 102 -21.18 -28.41 15.27
CA GLY A 102 -22.12 -27.39 14.79
C GLY A 102 -23.45 -27.91 14.22
N GLY A 103 -23.94 -29.08 14.64
CA GLY A 103 -25.22 -29.62 14.17
C GLY A 103 -25.16 -30.30 12.80
N THR A 104 -23.97 -30.40 12.20
CA THR A 104 -23.74 -31.12 10.95
C THR A 104 -23.45 -32.61 11.21
N THR A 105 -23.80 -33.47 10.25
CA THR A 105 -23.65 -34.93 10.36
C THR A 105 -22.67 -35.45 9.31
N ALA A 106 -21.86 -36.44 9.68
CA ALA A 106 -20.90 -37.07 8.78
C ALA A 106 -21.64 -37.89 7.70
N CYS A 107 -21.49 -37.50 6.44
CA CYS A 107 -21.98 -38.24 5.27
C CYS A 107 -20.78 -38.67 4.42
N GLY A 108 -20.17 -39.80 4.79
CA GLY A 108 -18.89 -40.24 4.22
C GLY A 108 -17.71 -39.51 4.85
N GLU A 109 -16.80 -38.97 4.04
CA GLU A 109 -15.61 -38.23 4.48
C GLU A 109 -15.85 -36.71 4.63
N ILE A 110 -17.10 -36.26 4.54
CA ILE A 110 -17.46 -34.83 4.55
C ILE A 110 -18.67 -34.59 5.47
N CYS A 111 -18.64 -33.49 6.24
CA CYS A 111 -19.76 -33.05 7.07
C CYS A 111 -20.84 -32.34 6.24
N LYS A 112 -22.10 -32.71 6.45
CA LYS A 112 -23.28 -32.13 5.79
C LYS A 112 -24.31 -31.67 6.81
N ASP A 113 -24.93 -30.52 6.58
CA ASP A 113 -26.04 -30.04 7.41
C ASP A 113 -27.34 -30.69 6.95
N LEU A 114 -27.79 -31.72 7.69
CA LEU A 114 -28.99 -32.47 7.32
C LEU A 114 -30.27 -31.67 7.48
N THR A 115 -30.23 -30.47 8.08
CA THR A 115 -31.42 -29.65 8.29
C THR A 115 -31.78 -28.79 7.08
N VAL A 116 -30.81 -28.53 6.20
CA VAL A 116 -30.94 -27.64 5.04
C VAL A 116 -30.33 -28.17 3.75
N ASP A 117 -29.54 -29.26 3.77
CA ASP A 117 -28.96 -29.85 2.56
C ASP A 117 -30.00 -30.70 1.80
N PRO A 118 -30.46 -30.27 0.61
CA PRO A 118 -31.47 -30.99 -0.17
C PRO A 118 -30.98 -32.33 -0.75
N LYS A 119 -29.68 -32.64 -0.69
CA LYS A 119 -29.12 -33.93 -1.07
C LYS A 119 -28.94 -34.88 0.12
N ASN A 120 -29.05 -34.38 1.34
CA ASN A 120 -28.81 -35.10 2.59
C ASN A 120 -29.88 -34.77 3.65
N CYS A 121 -31.14 -34.62 3.25
CA CYS A 121 -32.16 -34.04 4.11
C CYS A 121 -32.64 -35.02 5.19
N GLY A 122 -32.43 -34.68 6.46
CA GLY A 122 -32.78 -35.49 7.62
C GLY A 122 -31.85 -36.69 7.86
N VAL A 123 -31.31 -37.31 6.80
CA VAL A 123 -30.28 -38.35 6.83
C VAL A 123 -29.36 -38.22 5.62
N CYS A 124 -28.14 -38.75 5.72
CA CYS A 124 -27.18 -38.78 4.61
C CYS A 124 -27.75 -39.48 3.36
N ASP A 125 -27.38 -38.96 2.19
CA ASP A 125 -27.81 -39.43 0.87
C ASP A 125 -29.34 -39.46 0.65
N HIS A 126 -30.11 -38.76 1.49
CA HIS A 126 -31.53 -38.55 1.29
C HIS A 126 -31.80 -37.28 0.49
N ALA A 127 -31.76 -37.42 -0.83
CA ALA A 127 -32.10 -36.32 -1.73
C ALA A 127 -33.62 -36.10 -1.78
N CYS A 128 -34.04 -34.85 -1.64
CA CYS A 128 -35.43 -34.44 -1.84
C CYS A 128 -35.87 -34.62 -3.30
N ALA A 129 -37.17 -34.81 -3.53
CA ALA A 129 -37.68 -34.95 -4.88
C ALA A 129 -37.53 -33.62 -5.65
N ALA A 130 -37.57 -33.69 -6.99
CA ALA A 130 -37.46 -32.49 -7.82
C ALA A 130 -38.58 -31.47 -7.47
N GLY A 131 -38.18 -30.30 -6.97
CA GLY A 131 -39.08 -29.24 -6.52
C GLY A 131 -39.37 -29.23 -5.01
N GLU A 132 -38.70 -30.06 -4.21
CA GLU A 132 -38.76 -30.03 -2.75
C GLU A 132 -37.46 -29.46 -2.16
N VAL A 133 -37.58 -28.74 -1.05
CA VAL A 133 -36.47 -28.15 -0.29
C VAL A 133 -36.29 -28.89 1.04
N CYS A 134 -35.06 -28.90 1.56
CA CYS A 134 -34.84 -29.41 2.90
C CYS A 134 -35.15 -28.34 3.95
N SER A 135 -36.20 -28.56 4.74
CA SER A 135 -36.60 -27.64 5.82
C SER A 135 -36.66 -28.38 7.14
N ALA A 136 -35.76 -28.01 8.07
CA ALA A 136 -35.60 -28.62 9.39
C ALA A 136 -35.43 -30.15 9.34
N GLY A 137 -34.74 -30.66 8.31
CA GLY A 137 -34.49 -32.10 8.13
C GLY A 137 -35.64 -32.90 7.53
N THR A 138 -36.61 -32.21 6.91
CA THR A 138 -37.69 -32.84 6.14
C THR A 138 -37.80 -32.20 4.76
N CYS A 139 -37.91 -33.04 3.73
CA CYS A 139 -38.23 -32.57 2.38
C CYS A 139 -39.66 -32.01 2.37
N ALA A 140 -39.80 -30.75 1.96
CA ALA A 140 -41.07 -30.05 1.90
C ALA A 140 -41.17 -29.25 0.60
N LEU A 141 -42.40 -29.00 0.15
CA LEU A 141 -42.65 -28.17 -1.04
C LEU A 141 -42.45 -26.66 -0.78
N SER A 142 -42.17 -26.25 0.46
CA SER A 142 -41.99 -24.85 0.85
C SER A 142 -41.34 -24.74 2.23
N CYS A 143 -40.62 -23.64 2.46
CA CYS A 143 -40.00 -23.33 3.75
C CYS A 143 -41.04 -23.02 4.85
N ALA A 144 -40.85 -23.59 6.04
CA ALA A 144 -41.70 -23.35 7.20
C ALA A 144 -41.13 -22.21 8.09
N GLY A 145 -42.01 -21.51 8.83
CA GLY A 145 -41.58 -20.56 9.86
C GLY A 145 -41.19 -19.16 9.37
N GLY A 146 -41.61 -18.74 8.17
CA GLY A 146 -41.31 -17.40 7.65
C GLY A 146 -39.92 -17.25 7.02
N THR A 147 -39.22 -18.35 6.81
CA THR A 147 -37.95 -18.42 6.07
C THR A 147 -38.22 -18.53 4.56
N THR A 148 -37.28 -18.06 3.74
CA THR A 148 -37.39 -17.98 2.28
C THR A 148 -36.58 -19.10 1.63
N GLU A 149 -37.10 -19.71 0.56
CA GLU A 149 -36.37 -20.70 -0.23
C GLU A 149 -35.27 -20.03 -1.05
N CYS A 150 -34.02 -20.40 -0.80
CA CYS A 150 -32.85 -19.97 -1.55
C CYS A 150 -32.01 -21.18 -1.95
N HIS A 151 -31.86 -21.40 -3.27
CA HIS A 151 -31.01 -22.45 -3.86
C HIS A 151 -31.23 -23.87 -3.30
N GLY A 152 -32.46 -24.22 -2.92
CA GLY A 152 -32.83 -25.55 -2.42
C GLY A 152 -32.75 -25.72 -0.90
N GLY A 153 -32.39 -24.67 -0.16
CA GLY A 153 -32.43 -24.59 1.29
C GLY A 153 -33.32 -23.44 1.79
N CYS A 154 -33.66 -23.45 3.08
CA CYS A 154 -34.47 -22.41 3.71
C CYS A 154 -33.59 -21.48 4.53
N VAL A 155 -33.63 -20.17 4.24
CA VAL A 155 -32.81 -19.14 4.92
C VAL A 155 -33.69 -18.06 5.53
N ASP A 156 -33.26 -17.49 6.66
CA ASP A 156 -33.95 -16.38 7.32
C ASP A 156 -33.47 -15.04 6.73
N THR A 157 -34.19 -14.57 5.71
CA THR A 157 -33.84 -13.34 5.00
C THR A 157 -33.98 -12.08 5.84
N SER A 158 -34.43 -12.17 7.10
CA SER A 158 -34.53 -11.00 7.99
C SER A 158 -33.28 -10.75 8.82
N LEU A 159 -32.39 -11.75 8.94
CA LEU A 159 -31.20 -11.73 9.80
C LEU A 159 -29.94 -12.28 9.12
N ASP A 160 -30.09 -13.05 8.05
CA ASP A 160 -28.97 -13.64 7.33
C ASP A 160 -28.28 -12.58 6.46
N VAL A 161 -27.04 -12.25 6.82
CA VAL A 161 -26.22 -11.25 6.11
C VAL A 161 -25.90 -11.66 4.67
N ALA A 162 -25.97 -12.95 4.33
CA ALA A 162 -25.75 -13.45 2.98
C ALA A 162 -27.05 -13.50 2.14
N ASN A 163 -28.22 -13.34 2.78
CA ASN A 163 -29.54 -13.46 2.15
C ASN A 163 -30.51 -12.38 2.65
N CYS A 164 -30.04 -11.15 2.85
CA CYS A 164 -30.79 -10.12 3.55
C CYS A 164 -31.87 -9.44 2.68
N GLY A 165 -33.14 -9.61 3.05
CA GLY A 165 -34.30 -9.14 2.30
C GLY A 165 -34.70 -10.04 1.13
N GLY A 166 -33.87 -11.02 0.77
CA GLY A 166 -34.11 -11.99 -0.29
C GLY A 166 -32.91 -12.89 -0.56
N CYS A 167 -33.07 -13.92 -1.40
CA CYS A 167 -31.99 -14.83 -1.74
C CYS A 167 -30.81 -14.13 -2.43
N ASP A 168 -29.61 -14.51 -2.03
CA ASP A 168 -28.32 -13.98 -2.51
C ASP A 168 -28.21 -12.45 -2.41
N GLN A 169 -29.03 -11.82 -1.56
CA GLN A 169 -28.89 -10.40 -1.22
C GLN A 169 -27.90 -10.26 -0.07
N ALA A 170 -26.64 -10.61 -0.34
CA ALA A 170 -25.59 -10.43 0.64
C ALA A 170 -25.36 -8.94 0.90
N CYS A 171 -25.29 -8.55 2.16
CA CYS A 171 -24.96 -7.17 2.52
C CYS A 171 -23.49 -6.87 2.23
N ALA A 172 -23.19 -5.62 1.87
CA ALA A 172 -21.83 -5.18 1.61
C ALA A 172 -20.96 -5.22 2.88
N GLU A 173 -19.64 -5.18 2.71
CA GLU A 173 -18.70 -5.17 3.84
C GLU A 173 -19.03 -4.02 4.82
N GLY A 174 -19.10 -4.33 6.13
CA GLY A 174 -19.50 -3.38 7.18
C GLY A 174 -21.00 -3.20 7.37
N GLN A 175 -21.84 -3.92 6.62
CA GLN A 175 -23.30 -3.91 6.81
C GLN A 175 -23.79 -5.13 7.59
N ILE A 176 -24.87 -4.96 8.34
CA ILE A 176 -25.60 -6.05 9.02
C ILE A 176 -26.98 -6.23 8.38
N CYS A 177 -27.54 -7.44 8.51
CA CYS A 177 -28.92 -7.67 8.13
C CYS A 177 -29.85 -7.41 9.32
N ALA A 178 -30.65 -6.33 9.23
CA ALA A 178 -31.63 -5.98 10.26
C ALA A 178 -33.02 -5.86 9.64
N GLY A 179 -33.90 -6.82 9.96
CA GLY A 179 -35.29 -6.80 9.49
C GLY A 179 -35.43 -6.97 7.98
N GLY A 180 -34.44 -7.58 7.32
CA GLY A 180 -34.42 -7.80 5.87
C GLY A 180 -33.94 -6.60 5.05
N LEU A 181 -33.23 -5.67 5.70
CA LEU A 181 -32.52 -4.58 5.03
C LEU A 181 -31.04 -4.66 5.40
N CYS A 182 -30.18 -4.52 4.40
CA CYS A 182 -28.76 -4.30 4.60
C CYS A 182 -28.54 -2.88 5.10
N GLU A 183 -28.24 -2.75 6.38
CA GLU A 183 -27.97 -1.47 7.02
C GLU A 183 -26.48 -1.37 7.34
N LEU A 184 -25.87 -0.23 7.00
CA LEU A 184 -24.47 0.05 7.34
C LEU A 184 -24.34 0.21 8.84
N SER A 185 -23.56 -0.68 9.46
CA SER A 185 -23.15 -0.52 10.84
C SER A 185 -21.71 -0.03 10.84
N CYS A 186 -21.53 1.29 10.77
CA CYS A 186 -20.28 1.88 11.21
C CYS A 186 -20.16 1.65 12.72
N ALA A 187 -19.50 0.55 13.10
CA ALA A 187 -19.28 0.19 14.49
C ALA A 187 -18.32 1.19 15.16
N GLY A 188 -18.50 1.46 16.45
CA GLY A 188 -17.57 2.29 17.22
C GLY A 188 -17.75 3.81 17.12
N GLY A 189 -18.85 4.31 16.52
CA GLY A 189 -19.14 5.75 16.49
C GLY A 189 -18.57 6.51 15.29
N THR A 190 -18.08 5.80 14.27
CA THR A 190 -17.61 6.37 13.00
C THR A 190 -18.79 6.71 12.07
N THR A 191 -18.59 7.62 11.11
CA THR A 191 -19.64 8.11 10.20
C THR A 191 -19.34 7.73 8.75
N ASP A 192 -20.39 7.42 7.98
CA ASP A 192 -20.28 7.15 6.54
C ASP A 192 -19.93 8.43 5.76
N CYS A 193 -18.77 8.42 5.13
CA CYS A 193 -18.26 9.48 4.28
C CYS A 193 -18.13 9.06 2.81
N GLY A 194 -19.22 8.52 2.25
CA GLY A 194 -19.30 8.18 0.83
C GLY A 194 -18.92 6.73 0.54
N GLY A 195 -19.29 5.81 1.42
CA GLY A 195 -18.98 4.37 1.32
C GLY A 195 -17.75 3.93 2.12
N ILE A 196 -17.13 4.85 2.87
CA ILE A 196 -16.01 4.58 3.77
C ILE A 196 -16.40 5.10 5.16
N CYS A 197 -16.34 4.24 6.19
CA CYS A 197 -16.55 4.68 7.57
C CYS A 197 -15.32 5.48 8.02
N ALA A 198 -15.49 6.78 8.27
CA ALA A 198 -14.47 7.67 8.80
C ALA A 198 -14.79 8.06 10.24
N ASP A 199 -13.80 8.03 11.12
CA ASP A 199 -13.97 8.55 12.47
C ASP A 199 -13.86 10.08 12.45
N LEU A 200 -15.01 10.76 12.40
CA LEU A 200 -15.06 12.22 12.36
C LEU A 200 -14.40 12.87 13.57
N ALA A 201 -14.10 12.13 14.64
CA ALA A 201 -13.46 12.65 15.83
C ALA A 201 -11.93 12.79 15.68
N ILE A 202 -11.30 12.00 14.81
CA ILE A 202 -9.83 11.88 14.73
C ILE A 202 -9.28 11.83 13.29
N ASP A 203 -10.11 11.65 12.27
CA ASP A 203 -9.68 11.61 10.87
C ASP A 203 -9.37 13.04 10.36
N PRO A 204 -8.11 13.37 10.01
CA PRO A 204 -7.71 14.70 9.54
C PRO A 204 -8.35 15.08 8.20
N ASN A 205 -8.83 14.12 7.41
CA ASN A 205 -9.46 14.36 6.11
C ASN A 205 -10.99 14.48 6.20
N ASN A 206 -11.58 14.07 7.32
CA ASN A 206 -13.03 14.01 7.55
C ASN A 206 -13.40 14.61 8.92
N CYS A 207 -12.71 15.67 9.34
CA CYS A 207 -12.81 16.15 10.70
C CYS A 207 -14.10 16.94 10.97
N GLY A 208 -14.93 16.44 11.90
CA GLY A 208 -16.23 17.05 12.21
C GLY A 208 -17.31 16.89 11.14
N GLY A 209 -16.93 16.38 9.96
CA GLY A 209 -17.81 16.12 8.83
C GLY A 209 -17.06 15.50 7.65
N CYS A 210 -17.79 14.78 6.81
CA CYS A 210 -17.21 14.12 5.65
C CYS A 210 -16.65 15.12 4.63
N GLY A 211 -15.44 14.85 4.12
CA GLY A 211 -14.74 15.73 3.17
C GLY A 211 -14.36 17.10 3.75
N GLN A 212 -14.22 17.20 5.07
CA GLN A 212 -13.70 18.38 5.76
C GLN A 212 -12.24 18.11 6.20
N PRO A 213 -11.25 18.34 5.33
CA PRO A 213 -9.86 18.21 5.72
C PRO A 213 -9.44 19.39 6.62
N CYS A 214 -8.62 19.10 7.62
CA CYS A 214 -7.98 20.14 8.44
C CYS A 214 -6.94 20.93 7.65
N LEU A 215 -6.73 22.19 8.04
CA LEU A 215 -5.71 23.04 7.40
C LEU A 215 -4.30 22.60 7.80
N LEU A 216 -3.29 23.12 7.11
CA LEU A 216 -1.89 22.85 7.42
C LEU A 216 -1.59 23.23 8.89
N ASN A 217 -1.12 22.25 9.68
CA ASN A 217 -0.82 22.33 11.13
C ASN A 217 -2.03 22.23 12.09
N GLU A 218 -3.11 21.61 11.65
CA GLU A 218 -4.26 21.26 12.48
C GLU A 218 -4.45 19.73 12.51
N GLU A 219 -4.72 19.17 13.69
CA GLU A 219 -5.16 17.79 13.85
C GLU A 219 -6.66 17.72 14.15
N CYS A 220 -7.27 16.62 13.75
CA CYS A 220 -8.67 16.38 14.09
C CYS A 220 -8.78 15.90 15.54
N GLN A 221 -9.41 16.71 16.39
CA GLN A 221 -9.60 16.34 17.78
C GLN A 221 -11.04 16.54 18.22
N SER A 222 -11.72 15.43 18.52
CA SER A 222 -13.15 15.40 18.86
C SER A 222 -14.05 16.07 17.80
N GLY A 223 -13.65 15.96 16.53
CA GLY A 223 -14.41 16.47 15.39
C GLY A 223 -14.33 17.98 15.21
N VAL A 224 -13.24 18.57 15.68
CA VAL A 224 -12.87 19.95 15.40
C VAL A 224 -11.40 19.95 14.99
N CYS A 225 -11.09 20.59 13.87
CA CYS A 225 -9.71 20.89 13.54
C CYS A 225 -9.18 21.89 14.56
N VAL A 226 -8.25 21.43 15.40
CA VAL A 226 -7.65 22.25 16.45
C VAL A 226 -6.25 22.68 15.99
N ALA A 227 -5.93 23.95 16.21
CA ALA A 227 -4.60 24.46 15.96
C ALA A 227 -3.62 23.85 16.98
N GLY A 228 -2.64 23.08 16.48
CA GLY A 228 -1.65 22.38 17.28
C GLY A 228 -1.83 20.85 17.29
N CYS A 229 -0.84 20.15 17.84
CA CYS A 229 -0.77 18.70 17.81
C CYS A 229 -1.62 18.04 18.91
N GLY A 230 -2.24 16.92 18.57
CA GLY A 230 -3.09 16.14 19.46
C GLY A 230 -2.32 15.48 20.61
N PRO A 231 -3.05 14.87 21.55
CA PRO A 231 -2.47 14.23 22.73
C PRO A 231 -1.62 13.02 22.30
N GLY A 232 -0.32 13.11 22.55
CA GLY A 232 0.66 12.08 22.17
C GLY A 232 1.68 12.57 21.14
N THR A 233 1.35 13.62 20.39
CA THR A 233 2.25 14.25 19.41
C THR A 233 2.64 15.66 19.88
N THR A 234 3.77 16.18 19.40
CA THR A 234 4.32 17.50 19.76
C THR A 234 4.63 18.29 18.50
N GLU A 235 4.37 19.60 18.52
CA GLU A 235 4.63 20.48 17.38
C GLU A 235 6.13 20.74 17.23
N CYS A 236 6.72 20.20 16.17
CA CYS A 236 8.13 20.36 15.87
C CYS A 236 8.32 20.91 14.44
N GLY A 237 8.46 22.24 14.32
CA GLY A 237 8.79 22.89 13.06
C GLY A 237 7.69 22.88 12.00
N GLY A 238 6.41 22.92 12.41
CA GLY A 238 5.27 22.86 11.48
C GLY A 238 4.86 21.42 11.10
N SER A 239 5.17 20.45 11.94
CA SER A 239 4.68 19.08 11.81
C SER A 239 4.46 18.47 13.20
N CYS A 240 3.42 17.66 13.32
CA CYS A 240 3.14 16.93 14.54
C CYS A 240 3.92 15.61 14.54
N VAL A 241 4.80 15.46 15.53
CA VAL A 241 5.68 14.31 15.66
C VAL A 241 5.45 13.61 17.00
N ASP A 242 5.41 12.28 17.00
CA ASP A 242 5.32 11.52 18.25
C ASP A 242 6.70 11.45 18.91
N THR A 243 6.90 12.31 19.89
CA THR A 243 8.17 12.40 20.62
C THR A 243 8.46 11.17 21.47
N ASN A 244 7.55 10.19 21.57
CA ASN A 244 7.78 8.96 22.31
C ASN A 244 8.47 7.87 21.50
N VAL A 245 8.39 7.94 20.17
CA VAL A 245 8.88 6.89 19.25
C VAL A 245 9.71 7.44 18.09
N ASP A 246 9.63 8.74 17.80
CA ASP A 246 10.42 9.38 16.74
C ASP A 246 11.88 9.60 17.20
N PRO A 247 12.88 8.92 16.58
CA PRO A 247 14.30 9.07 16.93
C PRO A 247 14.87 10.47 16.67
N SER A 248 14.23 11.28 15.83
CA SER A 248 14.63 12.66 15.53
C SER A 248 14.03 13.68 16.48
N HIS A 249 13.00 13.29 17.25
CA HIS A 249 12.23 14.15 18.14
C HIS A 249 12.02 13.51 19.52
N CYS A 250 12.97 12.72 20.00
CA CYS A 250 12.75 11.86 21.15
C CYS A 250 12.75 12.61 22.48
N GLY A 251 11.60 12.60 23.17
CA GLY A 251 11.36 13.36 24.39
C GLY A 251 11.18 14.87 24.16
N GLY A 252 11.27 15.34 22.92
CA GLY A 252 11.06 16.73 22.55
C GLY A 252 11.55 17.07 21.13
N CYS A 253 11.18 18.25 20.65
CA CYS A 253 11.52 18.66 19.28
C CYS A 253 13.03 18.78 19.04
N ASN A 254 13.46 18.26 17.88
CA ASN A 254 14.85 18.22 17.43
C ASN A 254 15.80 17.55 18.45
N GLN A 255 15.27 16.69 19.32
CA GLN A 255 16.04 15.88 20.25
C GLN A 255 16.37 14.55 19.56
N VAL A 256 17.41 14.61 18.73
CA VAL A 256 17.88 13.43 17.99
C VAL A 256 18.58 12.49 18.97
N CYS A 257 18.19 11.21 18.94
CA CYS A 257 18.87 10.18 19.70
C CYS A 257 20.31 9.99 19.22
N GLY A 258 21.22 9.82 20.18
CA GLY A 258 22.62 9.55 19.89
C GLY A 258 22.80 8.25 19.09
N PRO A 259 23.95 8.06 18.42
CA PRO A 259 24.19 6.90 17.58
C PRO A 259 23.94 5.58 18.31
N GLY A 260 23.11 4.71 17.71
CA GLY A 260 22.73 3.41 18.27
C GLY A 260 21.67 3.44 19.37
N LEU A 261 21.12 4.61 19.70
CA LEU A 261 19.99 4.77 20.61
C LEU A 261 18.68 4.85 19.83
N VAL A 262 17.64 4.25 20.38
CA VAL A 262 16.27 4.28 19.85
C VAL A 262 15.41 5.18 20.73
N CYS A 263 14.38 5.79 20.12
CA CYS A 263 13.36 6.49 20.90
C CYS A 263 12.31 5.50 21.37
N SER A 264 12.21 5.32 22.68
CA SER A 264 11.16 4.50 23.26
C SER A 264 10.69 5.12 24.57
N GLY A 265 9.39 5.43 24.63
CA GLY A 265 8.77 6.12 25.77
C GLY A 265 9.29 7.53 25.98
N GLY A 266 9.74 8.21 24.92
CA GLY A 266 10.21 9.60 24.98
C GLY A 266 11.60 9.76 25.59
N THR A 267 12.36 8.67 25.64
CA THR A 267 13.76 8.68 26.07
C THR A 267 14.62 7.95 25.06
N CYS A 268 15.76 8.53 24.72
CA CYS A 268 16.77 7.86 23.93
C CYS A 268 17.45 6.80 24.80
N GLN A 269 17.24 5.54 24.46
CA GLN A 269 17.75 4.41 25.21
C GLN A 269 18.41 3.37 24.31
N LEU A 270 19.22 2.51 24.93
CA LEU A 270 20.01 1.48 24.25
C LEU A 270 19.18 0.24 23.87
N SER A 271 17.89 0.20 24.23
CA SER A 271 17.02 -0.96 24.05
C SER A 271 15.59 -0.48 23.81
N CYS A 272 14.86 -1.17 22.95
CA CYS A 272 13.44 -0.92 22.75
C CYS A 272 12.63 -1.37 23.98
N GLY A 273 11.66 -0.56 24.40
CA GLY A 273 10.67 -0.93 25.42
C GLY A 273 9.50 -1.71 24.83
N GLY A 274 8.78 -2.46 25.68
CA GLY A 274 7.49 -3.06 25.30
C GLY A 274 7.55 -4.31 24.41
N GLY A 275 8.66 -5.07 24.44
CA GLY A 275 8.76 -6.35 23.70
C GLY A 275 9.11 -6.21 22.21
N THR A 276 9.36 -4.99 21.73
CA THR A 276 9.88 -4.73 20.39
C THR A 276 11.40 -4.92 20.35
N THR A 277 11.94 -5.26 19.19
CA THR A 277 13.37 -5.53 18.99
C THR A 277 14.02 -4.38 18.24
N GLN A 278 15.23 -4.00 18.65
CA GLN A 278 15.99 -2.96 17.97
C GLN A 278 16.58 -3.47 16.66
N CYS A 279 16.12 -2.92 15.54
CA CYS A 279 16.63 -3.19 14.21
C CYS A 279 17.22 -1.92 13.62
N GLY A 280 18.53 -1.74 13.83
CA GLY A 280 19.22 -0.49 13.54
C GLY A 280 18.82 0.62 14.52
N SER A 281 18.31 1.74 14.00
CA SER A 281 17.81 2.89 14.77
C SER A 281 16.30 2.88 14.98
N VAL A 282 15.62 1.78 14.61
CA VAL A 282 14.16 1.65 14.68
C VAL A 282 13.80 0.49 15.60
N CYS A 283 12.76 0.68 16.41
CA CYS A 283 12.13 -0.40 17.16
C CYS A 283 11.07 -1.05 16.28
N VAL A 284 11.24 -2.33 15.98
CA VAL A 284 10.29 -3.10 15.17
C VAL A 284 9.70 -4.22 16.00
N ASP A 285 8.44 -4.53 15.76
CA ASP A 285 7.78 -5.67 16.40
C ASP A 285 8.14 -6.95 15.62
N THR A 286 9.19 -7.63 16.07
CA THR A 286 9.64 -8.89 15.44
C THR A 286 8.62 -10.02 15.60
N ALA A 287 7.51 -9.82 16.33
CA ALA A 287 6.45 -10.81 16.44
C ALA A 287 5.45 -10.76 15.27
N LEU A 288 5.31 -9.60 14.61
CA LEU A 288 4.28 -9.33 13.60
C LEU A 288 4.83 -8.71 12.31
N ASP A 289 6.01 -8.08 12.36
CA ASP A 289 6.61 -7.44 11.20
C ASP A 289 7.19 -8.48 10.23
N GLU A 290 6.59 -8.59 9.04
CA GLU A 290 6.96 -9.54 7.98
C GLU A 290 8.38 -9.33 7.42
N ALA A 291 8.92 -8.11 7.53
CA ALA A 291 10.29 -7.80 7.12
C ALA A 291 11.32 -8.06 8.23
N ASN A 292 10.86 -8.27 9.47
CA ASN A 292 11.69 -8.45 10.66
C ASN A 292 11.20 -9.64 11.52
N CYS A 293 10.66 -10.68 10.88
CA CYS A 293 9.96 -11.75 11.59
C CYS A 293 10.92 -12.64 12.39
N GLY A 294 10.77 -12.64 13.71
CA GLY A 294 11.66 -13.35 14.64
C GLY A 294 13.03 -12.68 14.81
N GLY A 295 13.31 -11.60 14.08
CA GLY A 295 14.56 -10.85 14.17
C GLY A 295 14.76 -9.85 13.03
N CYS A 296 15.70 -8.92 13.22
CA CYS A 296 15.97 -7.85 12.27
C CYS A 296 16.37 -8.36 10.88
N GLY A 297 15.70 -7.86 9.85
CA GLY A 297 15.95 -8.24 8.45
C GLY A 297 15.67 -9.72 8.14
N GLN A 298 15.01 -10.45 9.05
CA GLN A 298 14.52 -11.80 8.80
C GLN A 298 13.18 -11.69 8.06
N THR A 299 13.27 -11.60 6.74
CA THR A 299 12.08 -11.65 5.89
C THR A 299 11.57 -13.09 5.81
N CYS A 300 10.26 -13.28 5.94
CA CYS A 300 9.69 -14.59 5.68
C CYS A 300 9.86 -14.98 4.21
N SER A 301 10.24 -16.23 3.95
CA SER A 301 10.32 -16.77 2.59
C SER A 301 8.93 -16.82 1.95
N VAL A 302 8.87 -16.85 0.61
CA VAL A 302 7.63 -17.08 -0.14
C VAL A 302 6.79 -18.21 0.50
N LEU A 303 5.48 -17.94 0.64
CA LEU A 303 4.45 -18.76 1.31
C LEU A 303 4.37 -18.68 2.84
N HIS A 304 5.01 -17.71 3.52
CA HIS A 304 4.94 -17.60 4.99
C HIS A 304 4.60 -16.18 5.48
N GLU A 305 3.77 -16.08 6.53
CA GLU A 305 3.38 -14.89 7.29
C GLU A 305 4.07 -14.83 8.66
N CYS A 306 4.23 -13.62 9.24
CA CYS A 306 4.85 -13.47 10.56
C CYS A 306 3.82 -13.54 11.69
N VAL A 307 3.84 -14.63 12.44
CA VAL A 307 2.96 -14.78 13.61
C VAL A 307 3.78 -15.21 14.82
N GLY A 308 3.81 -14.35 15.85
CA GLY A 308 4.56 -14.62 17.08
C GLY A 308 6.07 -14.69 16.86
N GLY A 309 6.58 -14.07 15.80
CA GLY A 309 8.00 -14.06 15.44
C GLY A 309 8.48 -15.35 14.81
N GLN A 310 7.56 -16.15 14.26
CA GLN A 310 7.87 -17.28 13.41
C GLN A 310 7.20 -17.08 12.05
N CYS A 311 7.94 -17.39 10.99
CA CYS A 311 7.40 -17.46 9.64
C CYS A 311 6.56 -18.72 9.51
N ASN A 312 5.25 -18.56 9.53
CA ASN A 312 4.26 -19.63 9.44
C ASN A 312 3.68 -19.68 8.03
N PRO A 313 3.32 -20.84 7.47
CA PRO A 313 2.70 -20.91 6.15
C PRO A 313 1.45 -20.02 6.05
N CYS A 314 1.18 -19.42 4.89
CA CYS A 314 -0.06 -18.66 4.67
C CYS A 314 -1.27 -19.49 5.12
N ALA A 315 -2.08 -18.96 6.05
CA ALA A 315 -3.18 -19.71 6.63
C ALA A 315 -4.36 -19.90 5.65
N GLY A 316 -5.00 -21.08 5.70
CA GLY A 316 -6.24 -21.35 4.97
C GLY A 316 -6.07 -21.47 3.45
N ASN A 317 -6.92 -20.76 2.70
CA ASN A 317 -6.93 -20.79 1.23
C ASN A 317 -5.99 -19.75 0.60
N ALA A 318 -5.28 -18.96 1.41
CA ALA A 318 -4.44 -17.88 0.94
C ALA A 318 -3.25 -18.40 0.11
N ILE A 319 -3.03 -17.79 -1.06
CA ILE A 319 -1.88 -18.05 -1.94
C ILE A 319 -0.90 -16.89 -1.90
N SER A 320 0.37 -17.16 -2.19
CA SER A 320 1.42 -16.13 -2.22
C SER A 320 1.49 -15.46 -3.59
N CYS A 321 1.36 -14.14 -3.60
CA CYS A 321 1.58 -13.28 -4.77
C CYS A 321 2.66 -12.26 -4.45
N GLY A 322 3.93 -12.65 -4.67
CA GLY A 322 5.09 -11.87 -4.23
C GLY A 322 5.35 -12.04 -2.73
N ASN A 323 5.35 -10.94 -1.97
CA ASN A 323 5.65 -10.94 -0.53
C ASN A 323 4.40 -10.93 0.37
N TYR A 324 3.19 -11.05 -0.20
CA TYR A 324 1.93 -10.99 0.55
C TYR A 324 1.12 -12.28 0.37
N CYS A 325 0.42 -12.70 1.43
CA CYS A 325 -0.58 -13.77 1.42
C CYS A 325 -1.96 -13.16 1.15
N LEU A 326 -2.70 -13.69 0.19
CA LEU A 326 -4.06 -13.24 -0.12
C LEU A 326 -4.95 -14.42 -0.54
N ASP A 327 -6.23 -14.37 -0.21
CA ASP A 327 -7.18 -15.43 -0.56
C ASP A 327 -7.63 -15.28 -2.03
N PRO A 328 -7.22 -16.17 -2.94
CA PRO A 328 -7.61 -16.07 -4.34
C PRO A 328 -9.09 -16.44 -4.55
N LEU A 329 -9.79 -16.93 -3.51
CA LEU A 329 -11.20 -17.27 -3.59
C LEU A 329 -12.11 -16.05 -3.44
N THR A 330 -11.60 -14.97 -2.85
CA THR A 330 -12.38 -13.77 -2.49
C THR A 330 -11.70 -12.48 -2.93
N ASN A 331 -10.41 -12.49 -3.22
CA ASN A 331 -9.69 -11.29 -3.63
C ASN A 331 -9.93 -10.95 -5.11
N LYS A 332 -10.64 -9.85 -5.35
CA LYS A 332 -10.98 -9.35 -6.70
C LYS A 332 -9.77 -9.00 -7.59
N LEU A 333 -8.61 -8.67 -7.01
CA LEU A 333 -7.38 -8.36 -7.76
C LEU A 333 -6.54 -9.62 -8.07
N HIS A 334 -6.85 -10.76 -7.44
CA HIS A 334 -6.10 -12.01 -7.56
C HIS A 334 -7.05 -13.22 -7.62
N CYS A 335 -8.13 -13.09 -8.39
CA CYS A 335 -9.23 -14.04 -8.37
C CYS A 335 -8.87 -15.32 -9.13
N GLY A 336 -8.79 -16.43 -8.40
CA GLY A 336 -8.34 -17.73 -8.93
C GLY A 336 -6.82 -17.84 -9.14
N GLY A 337 -6.04 -16.81 -8.82
CA GLY A 337 -4.59 -16.83 -8.96
C GLY A 337 -3.93 -15.44 -8.89
N CYS A 338 -2.60 -15.42 -8.80
CA CYS A 338 -1.85 -14.16 -8.76
C CYS A 338 -1.99 -13.34 -10.04
N ASP A 339 -2.18 -12.02 -9.86
CA ASP A 339 -2.37 -11.03 -10.90
C ASP A 339 -3.53 -11.34 -11.85
N GLN A 340 -4.49 -12.16 -11.41
CA GLN A 340 -5.73 -12.47 -12.11
C GLN A 340 -6.85 -11.56 -11.61
N ALA A 341 -6.71 -10.25 -11.84
CA ALA A 341 -7.75 -9.30 -11.48
C ALA A 341 -9.02 -9.55 -12.29
N CYS A 342 -10.18 -9.45 -11.64
CA CYS A 342 -11.44 -9.54 -12.35
C CYS A 342 -11.53 -8.42 -13.41
N PRO A 343 -12.02 -8.75 -14.62
CA PRO A 343 -12.14 -7.78 -15.71
C PRO A 343 -13.09 -6.64 -15.32
N TYR A 344 -13.07 -5.52 -16.05
CA TYR A 344 -14.08 -4.50 -15.84
C TYR A 344 -15.48 -5.06 -16.16
N ALA A 345 -16.39 -5.04 -15.19
CA ALA A 345 -17.71 -5.66 -15.31
C ALA A 345 -18.61 -5.02 -16.38
N GLY A 346 -18.37 -3.76 -16.79
CA GLY A 346 -19.21 -3.06 -17.75
C GLY A 346 -20.54 -2.62 -17.15
N HIS A 347 -21.66 -3.03 -17.76
CA HIS A 347 -23.04 -2.73 -17.34
C HIS A 347 -23.48 -3.54 -16.10
N GLY A 348 -22.63 -3.56 -15.08
CA GLY A 348 -22.82 -4.33 -13.86
C GLY A 348 -21.64 -4.18 -12.90
N THR A 349 -21.66 -4.96 -11.84
CA THR A 349 -20.53 -5.16 -10.95
C THR A 349 -20.03 -6.59 -11.09
N ASN A 350 -18.85 -6.88 -10.57
CA ASN A 350 -18.36 -8.25 -10.44
C ASN A 350 -17.55 -8.40 -9.17
N ASP A 351 -17.46 -9.63 -8.71
CA ASP A 351 -16.73 -10.00 -7.52
C ASP A 351 -16.00 -11.34 -7.71
N CYS A 352 -15.06 -11.64 -6.83
CA CYS A 352 -14.41 -12.94 -6.79
C CYS A 352 -15.17 -13.86 -5.83
N VAL A 353 -15.80 -14.90 -6.37
CA VAL A 353 -16.51 -15.90 -5.56
C VAL A 353 -15.95 -17.27 -5.87
N LEU A 354 -15.34 -17.89 -4.86
CA LEU A 354 -14.69 -19.21 -4.96
C LEU A 354 -13.65 -19.26 -6.10
N GLY A 355 -12.94 -18.16 -6.32
CA GLY A 355 -11.85 -18.07 -7.30
C GLY A 355 -12.33 -17.90 -8.74
N VAL A 356 -13.59 -17.53 -8.93
CA VAL A 356 -14.17 -17.21 -10.23
C VAL A 356 -14.79 -15.81 -10.16
N CYS A 357 -14.50 -15.00 -11.18
CA CYS A 357 -15.15 -13.70 -11.32
C CYS A 357 -16.62 -13.91 -11.68
N VAL A 358 -17.51 -13.50 -10.79
CA VAL A 358 -18.96 -13.58 -10.97
C VAL A 358 -19.51 -12.18 -11.17
N ALA A 359 -20.29 -11.98 -12.24
CA ALA A 359 -20.88 -10.68 -12.54
C ALA A 359 -22.33 -10.58 -12.05
N THR A 360 -22.66 -9.42 -11.48
CA THR A 360 -24.03 -9.01 -11.18
C THR A 360 -24.43 -7.91 -12.16
N CYS A 361 -25.31 -8.26 -13.10
CA CYS A 361 -25.64 -7.38 -14.22
C CYS A 361 -26.84 -6.48 -13.95
N GLN A 362 -26.78 -5.27 -14.51
CA GLN A 362 -27.93 -4.37 -14.56
C GLN A 362 -29.08 -5.02 -15.33
N ALA A 363 -30.32 -4.64 -15.02
CA ALA A 363 -31.50 -5.18 -15.68
C ALA A 363 -31.40 -5.08 -17.22
N GLY A 364 -31.57 -6.20 -17.91
CA GLY A 364 -31.47 -6.29 -19.36
C GLY A 364 -30.06 -6.59 -19.89
N TRP A 365 -29.06 -6.74 -19.02
CA TRP A 365 -27.72 -7.22 -19.34
C TRP A 365 -27.45 -8.57 -18.69
N ALA A 366 -26.57 -9.37 -19.30
CA ALA A 366 -26.14 -10.66 -18.76
C ALA A 366 -24.70 -10.98 -19.16
N ASP A 367 -24.09 -11.87 -18.39
CA ASP A 367 -22.82 -12.52 -18.70
C ASP A 367 -23.06 -13.69 -19.67
N CYS A 368 -23.01 -13.41 -20.97
CA CYS A 368 -23.18 -14.43 -22.01
C CYS A 368 -21.90 -14.68 -22.83
N GLY A 369 -20.83 -13.90 -22.58
CA GLY A 369 -19.57 -13.97 -23.29
C GLY A 369 -18.39 -14.16 -22.35
N GLN A 370 -17.74 -13.08 -21.95
CA GLN A 370 -16.57 -13.13 -21.08
C GLN A 370 -16.98 -13.28 -19.60
N VAL A 371 -16.58 -14.40 -18.99
CA VAL A 371 -16.84 -14.71 -17.57
C VAL A 371 -16.48 -13.54 -16.67
N GLY A 372 -17.42 -13.14 -15.82
CA GLY A 372 -17.27 -12.03 -14.89
C GLY A 372 -17.55 -10.66 -15.51
N THR A 373 -18.20 -10.60 -16.67
CA THR A 373 -18.60 -9.33 -17.30
C THR A 373 -20.08 -9.31 -17.67
N CYS A 374 -20.66 -8.11 -17.77
CA CYS A 374 -22.03 -7.88 -18.24
C CYS A 374 -22.01 -7.33 -19.66
N ASP A 375 -21.58 -8.17 -20.59
CA ASP A 375 -21.22 -7.79 -21.95
C ASP A 375 -22.37 -7.91 -22.96
N THR A 376 -23.46 -8.58 -22.58
CA THR A 376 -24.52 -8.96 -23.53
C THR A 376 -25.87 -8.36 -23.16
N HIS A 377 -26.48 -7.62 -24.08
CA HIS A 377 -27.76 -6.95 -23.86
C HIS A 377 -28.95 -7.81 -24.29
N LEU A 378 -29.68 -8.38 -23.32
CA LEU A 378 -30.77 -9.33 -23.54
C LEU A 378 -32.03 -8.72 -24.19
N THR A 379 -32.18 -7.40 -24.25
CA THR A 379 -33.43 -6.80 -24.74
C THR A 379 -33.41 -6.46 -26.22
N ASN A 380 -32.23 -6.43 -26.83
CA ASN A 380 -32.03 -6.04 -28.22
C ASN A 380 -31.04 -6.93 -28.98
N ASP A 381 -30.26 -7.79 -28.32
CA ASP A 381 -29.43 -8.79 -29.01
C ASP A 381 -30.27 -9.96 -29.52
N SER A 382 -30.31 -10.12 -30.84
CA SER A 382 -31.02 -11.24 -31.48
C SER A 382 -30.40 -12.60 -31.24
N ASN A 383 -29.16 -12.71 -30.80
CA ASN A 383 -28.53 -13.99 -30.48
C ASN A 383 -28.72 -14.39 -29.02
N ASN A 384 -29.14 -13.45 -28.18
CA ASN A 384 -29.26 -13.60 -26.73
C ASN A 384 -30.58 -13.00 -26.22
N CYS A 385 -31.68 -13.13 -26.98
CA CYS A 385 -32.89 -12.38 -26.72
C CYS A 385 -33.65 -12.91 -25.49
N GLY A 386 -33.70 -12.13 -24.41
CA GLY A 386 -34.35 -12.50 -23.15
C GLY A 386 -33.56 -13.48 -22.29
N ALA A 387 -32.61 -14.23 -22.87
CA ALA A 387 -31.66 -15.10 -22.17
C ALA A 387 -30.43 -15.39 -23.07
N CYS A 388 -29.30 -15.71 -22.47
CA CYS A 388 -28.09 -16.10 -23.19
C CYS A 388 -28.35 -17.27 -24.16
N GLY A 389 -27.88 -17.15 -25.39
CA GLY A 389 -28.02 -18.15 -26.45
C GLY A 389 -29.41 -18.26 -27.08
N ASN A 390 -30.39 -17.44 -26.69
CA ASN A 390 -31.71 -17.45 -27.32
C ASN A 390 -31.71 -16.67 -28.64
N VAL A 391 -31.39 -17.38 -29.73
CA VAL A 391 -31.32 -16.81 -31.09
C VAL A 391 -32.72 -16.63 -31.71
N CYS A 392 -33.03 -15.42 -32.17
CA CYS A 392 -34.28 -15.11 -32.82
C CYS A 392 -34.40 -15.74 -34.22
N PRO A 393 -35.60 -16.25 -34.59
CA PRO A 393 -35.85 -16.80 -35.92
C PRO A 393 -35.64 -15.78 -37.05
N THR A 394 -35.38 -16.28 -38.26
CA THR A 394 -35.16 -15.45 -39.45
C THR A 394 -36.31 -14.46 -39.68
N GLY A 395 -35.97 -13.18 -39.79
CA GLY A 395 -36.93 -12.09 -40.01
C GLY A 395 -37.58 -11.52 -38.73
N GLN A 396 -37.15 -11.99 -37.56
CA GLN A 396 -37.53 -11.44 -36.25
C GLN A 396 -36.32 -10.81 -35.56
N GLY A 397 -36.55 -9.68 -34.88
CA GLY A 397 -35.56 -9.04 -34.03
C GLY A 397 -35.91 -9.16 -32.56
N CYS A 398 -34.92 -8.94 -31.69
CA CYS A 398 -35.17 -8.87 -30.26
C CYS A 398 -35.75 -7.51 -29.89
N VAL A 399 -36.95 -7.50 -29.33
CA VAL A 399 -37.60 -6.28 -28.86
C VAL A 399 -38.10 -6.51 -27.45
N SER A 400 -37.49 -5.80 -26.49
CA SER A 400 -37.78 -5.93 -25.06
C SER A 400 -37.62 -7.36 -24.54
N GLY A 401 -36.62 -8.09 -25.05
CA GLY A 401 -36.30 -9.45 -24.62
C GLY A 401 -37.19 -10.53 -25.24
N VAL A 402 -38.00 -10.18 -26.26
CA VAL A 402 -38.87 -11.12 -26.97
C VAL A 402 -38.57 -11.08 -28.46
N CYS A 403 -38.35 -12.25 -29.06
CA CYS A 403 -38.24 -12.39 -30.51
C CYS A 403 -39.59 -12.15 -31.18
N GLN A 404 -39.67 -11.12 -32.01
CA GLN A 404 -40.90 -10.77 -32.71
C GLN A 404 -40.60 -10.07 -34.04
N THR A 405 -41.61 -9.96 -34.89
CA THR A 405 -41.54 -9.10 -36.08
C THR A 405 -41.42 -7.64 -35.65
N CYS A 406 -40.63 -6.85 -36.38
CA CYS A 406 -40.40 -5.47 -35.98
C CYS A 406 -41.70 -4.65 -35.91
N PRO A 407 -41.88 -3.84 -34.84
CA PRO A 407 -43.02 -2.95 -34.70
C PRO A 407 -43.16 -1.97 -35.88
N PRO A 408 -44.38 -1.46 -36.17
CA PRO A 408 -44.59 -0.44 -37.19
C PRO A 408 -43.67 0.77 -36.99
N GLY A 409 -43.04 1.23 -38.08
CA GLY A 409 -42.06 2.33 -38.05
C GLY A 409 -40.62 1.91 -37.76
N THR A 410 -40.37 0.61 -37.57
CA THR A 410 -39.02 0.03 -37.46
C THR A 410 -38.77 -1.01 -38.55
N THR A 411 -37.51 -1.18 -38.94
CA THR A 411 -37.07 -2.12 -39.98
C THR A 411 -36.12 -3.15 -39.36
N TYR A 412 -36.21 -4.40 -39.80
CA TYR A 412 -35.30 -5.46 -39.39
C TYR A 412 -33.95 -5.32 -40.09
N CYS A 413 -32.90 -5.03 -39.34
CA CYS A 413 -31.54 -4.85 -39.83
C CYS A 413 -30.58 -5.75 -39.06
N GLY A 414 -30.24 -6.90 -39.65
CA GLY A 414 -29.18 -7.78 -39.13
C GLY A 414 -29.41 -8.36 -37.75
N GLY A 415 -30.67 -8.58 -37.35
CA GLY A 415 -31.00 -9.07 -36.00
C GLY A 415 -31.72 -8.04 -35.14
N LEU A 416 -31.57 -6.74 -35.42
CA LEU A 416 -32.14 -5.68 -34.59
C LEU A 416 -33.31 -4.98 -35.30
N CYS A 417 -34.32 -4.58 -34.53
CA CYS A 417 -35.37 -3.69 -35.02
C CYS A 417 -34.95 -2.24 -34.80
N VAL A 418 -34.70 -1.50 -35.88
CA VAL A 418 -34.18 -0.13 -35.83
C VAL A 418 -35.10 0.83 -36.57
N ASN A 419 -35.23 2.06 -36.07
CA ASN A 419 -35.93 3.11 -36.79
C ASN A 419 -34.97 3.80 -37.76
N THR A 420 -35.14 3.56 -39.06
CA THR A 420 -34.26 4.12 -40.10
C THR A 420 -34.41 5.64 -40.27
N GLN A 421 -35.39 6.27 -39.61
CA GLN A 421 -35.60 7.71 -39.65
C GLN A 421 -34.78 8.47 -38.60
N THR A 422 -34.30 7.78 -37.57
CA THR A 422 -33.61 8.40 -36.41
C THR A 422 -32.36 7.66 -35.95
N SER A 423 -32.16 6.39 -36.35
CA SER A 423 -30.99 5.62 -35.96
C SER A 423 -29.75 6.10 -36.73
N GLN A 424 -28.74 6.59 -36.00
CA GLN A 424 -27.46 7.00 -36.57
C GLN A 424 -26.79 5.88 -37.38
N GLY A 425 -26.83 4.63 -36.89
CA GLY A 425 -26.19 3.47 -37.54
C GLY A 425 -26.97 2.85 -38.70
N ASN A 426 -28.23 3.25 -38.92
CA ASN A 426 -29.14 2.63 -39.88
C ASN A 426 -29.99 3.68 -40.62
N CYS A 427 -29.41 4.84 -40.92
CA CYS A 427 -30.15 5.99 -41.41
C CYS A 427 -30.57 5.80 -42.87
N GLY A 428 -31.87 5.84 -43.15
CA GLY A 428 -32.46 5.64 -44.48
C GLY A 428 -32.42 4.18 -44.99
N ALA A 429 -31.46 3.37 -44.55
CA ALA A 429 -31.34 1.95 -44.86
C ALA A 429 -30.55 1.20 -43.77
N CYS A 430 -30.72 -0.13 -43.71
CA CYS A 430 -29.95 -0.98 -42.80
C CYS A 430 -28.44 -0.81 -43.00
N PHE A 431 -27.70 -0.73 -41.89
CA PHE A 431 -26.24 -0.60 -41.84
C PHE A 431 -25.69 0.69 -42.48
N ASN A 432 -26.53 1.68 -42.76
CA ASN A 432 -26.09 2.97 -43.25
C ASN A 432 -25.79 3.90 -42.06
N SER A 433 -24.56 3.83 -41.53
CA SER A 433 -24.12 4.67 -40.43
C SER A 433 -23.77 6.08 -40.90
N CYS A 434 -24.30 7.10 -40.23
CA CYS A 434 -23.98 8.49 -40.55
C CYS A 434 -22.54 8.82 -40.14
N PRO A 435 -21.68 9.24 -41.08
CA PRO A 435 -20.30 9.59 -40.77
C PRO A 435 -20.24 10.92 -40.00
N ALA A 436 -19.25 11.05 -39.12
CA ALA A 436 -18.81 12.35 -38.64
C ALA A 436 -18.10 13.11 -39.78
N SER A 437 -18.19 14.43 -39.77
CA SER A 437 -17.60 15.31 -40.80
C SER A 437 -16.62 16.29 -40.16
N GLY A 438 -15.53 15.75 -39.60
CA GLY A 438 -14.48 16.53 -38.92
C GLY A 438 -14.36 16.22 -37.42
N PRO A 439 -13.27 16.64 -36.75
CA PRO A 439 -13.11 16.52 -35.31
C PRO A 439 -14.27 17.16 -34.52
N GLY A 440 -14.55 16.62 -33.33
CA GLY A 440 -15.62 17.12 -32.45
C GLY A 440 -17.06 16.99 -32.99
N THR A 441 -17.27 16.45 -34.20
CA THR A 441 -18.61 16.21 -34.78
C THR A 441 -19.09 14.79 -34.55
N VAL A 442 -20.41 14.62 -34.48
CA VAL A 442 -21.09 13.32 -34.51
C VAL A 442 -22.13 13.29 -35.62
N GLY A 443 -22.25 12.15 -36.29
CA GLY A 443 -23.27 11.92 -37.30
C GLY A 443 -24.66 11.81 -36.66
N VAL A 444 -25.67 12.41 -37.27
CA VAL A 444 -27.07 12.34 -36.80
C VAL A 444 -27.98 11.92 -37.95
N CYS A 445 -29.06 11.21 -37.60
CA CYS A 445 -30.08 10.82 -38.57
C CYS A 445 -31.36 11.63 -38.33
N VAL A 446 -31.75 12.44 -39.32
CA VAL A 446 -32.97 13.26 -39.26
C VAL A 446 -33.85 12.95 -40.47
N GLY A 447 -34.98 12.29 -40.23
CA GLY A 447 -35.94 11.94 -41.30
C GLY A 447 -35.41 10.92 -42.31
N GLY A 448 -34.43 10.12 -41.92
CA GLY A 448 -33.80 9.12 -42.80
C GLY A 448 -32.67 9.67 -43.69
N ALA A 449 -32.26 10.92 -43.48
CA ALA A 449 -31.08 11.50 -44.10
C ALA A 449 -29.98 11.72 -43.05
N CYS A 450 -28.74 11.38 -43.41
CA CYS A 450 -27.58 11.69 -42.57
C CYS A 450 -27.25 13.17 -42.61
N GLY A 451 -27.04 13.73 -41.42
CA GLY A 451 -26.42 15.04 -41.21
C GLY A 451 -25.35 14.93 -40.12
N THR A 452 -24.80 16.07 -39.70
CA THR A 452 -23.79 16.16 -38.65
C THR A 452 -24.13 17.26 -37.64
N THR A 453 -23.66 17.11 -36.40
CA THR A 453 -23.80 18.09 -35.32
C THR A 453 -22.57 18.03 -34.42
N CYS A 454 -22.35 19.04 -33.58
CA CYS A 454 -21.31 19.00 -32.55
C CYS A 454 -21.61 17.97 -31.47
N GLN A 455 -20.56 17.28 -31.01
CA GLN A 455 -20.60 16.51 -29.77
C GLN A 455 -20.99 17.43 -28.60
N ALA A 456 -21.65 16.88 -27.58
CA ALA A 456 -21.95 17.64 -26.36
C ALA A 456 -20.66 18.25 -25.78
N GLY A 457 -20.69 19.55 -25.48
CA GLY A 457 -19.53 20.30 -24.99
C GLY A 457 -18.51 20.71 -26.06
N ARG A 458 -18.82 20.53 -27.35
CA ARG A 458 -18.06 21.07 -28.48
C ARG A 458 -18.85 22.16 -29.22
N GLY A 459 -18.15 23.11 -29.82
CA GLY A 459 -18.72 24.16 -30.65
C GLY A 459 -17.95 24.37 -31.95
N ASP A 460 -18.67 24.67 -33.02
CA ASP A 460 -18.13 25.23 -34.27
C ASP A 460 -18.10 26.76 -34.10
N CYS A 461 -16.93 27.29 -33.71
CA CYS A 461 -16.79 28.69 -33.32
C CYS A 461 -16.23 29.60 -34.41
N ASP A 462 -15.70 29.03 -35.49
CA ASP A 462 -15.30 29.75 -36.70
C ASP A 462 -16.37 29.67 -37.81
N GLY A 463 -17.35 28.78 -37.67
CA GLY A 463 -18.47 28.60 -38.58
C GLY A 463 -18.10 27.89 -39.88
N ASP A 464 -16.95 27.21 -39.93
CA ASP A 464 -16.53 26.44 -41.09
C ASP A 464 -17.02 24.99 -41.00
N PRO A 465 -18.05 24.61 -41.76
CA PRO A 465 -18.60 23.25 -41.69
C PRO A 465 -17.63 22.16 -42.17
N ASN A 466 -16.46 22.51 -42.73
CA ASN A 466 -15.49 21.57 -43.24
C ASN A 466 -14.43 21.14 -42.23
N ASN A 467 -14.20 21.92 -41.17
CA ASN A 467 -13.19 21.59 -40.18
C ASN A 467 -13.78 20.98 -38.91
N GLY A 468 -15.07 21.16 -38.59
CA GLY A 468 -15.75 20.40 -37.53
C GLY A 468 -16.20 21.26 -36.35
N CYS A 469 -16.23 20.69 -35.15
CA CYS A 469 -16.56 21.41 -33.92
C CYS A 469 -15.32 21.43 -33.02
N GLU A 470 -14.41 22.33 -33.37
CA GLU A 470 -13.03 22.28 -32.91
C GLU A 470 -12.86 22.76 -31.47
N GLU A 471 -13.82 23.54 -30.96
CA GLU A 471 -13.67 24.19 -29.67
C GLU A 471 -14.35 23.46 -28.52
N ASN A 472 -13.68 23.37 -27.38
CA ASN A 472 -14.23 22.82 -26.15
C ASN A 472 -14.95 23.90 -25.34
N VAL A 473 -16.27 24.00 -25.48
CA VAL A 473 -17.05 25.02 -24.79
C VAL A 473 -17.30 24.76 -23.30
N THR A 474 -16.85 23.62 -22.77
CA THR A 474 -17.03 23.27 -21.34
C THR A 474 -15.82 23.59 -20.48
N ALA A 475 -14.67 23.81 -21.12
CA ALA A 475 -13.39 24.00 -20.43
C ALA A 475 -12.54 25.12 -21.04
N SER A 476 -12.81 25.55 -22.28
CA SER A 476 -12.06 26.65 -22.90
C SER A 476 -12.38 27.97 -22.20
N HIS A 477 -11.33 28.64 -21.74
CA HIS A 477 -11.38 29.99 -21.20
C HIS A 477 -11.92 30.98 -22.23
N GLU A 478 -11.65 30.80 -23.53
CA GLU A 478 -12.06 31.70 -24.62
C GLU A 478 -13.47 31.39 -25.17
N HIS A 479 -14.00 30.19 -24.89
CA HIS A 479 -15.27 29.69 -25.42
C HIS A 479 -16.19 29.10 -24.32
N CYS A 480 -16.16 29.65 -23.11
CA CYS A 480 -16.84 29.06 -21.95
C CYS A 480 -18.36 29.16 -22.00
N GLY A 481 -19.03 28.01 -22.08
CA GLY A 481 -20.49 27.90 -22.21
C GLY A 481 -21.04 28.26 -23.59
N GLY A 482 -20.18 28.68 -24.52
CA GLY A 482 -20.54 29.00 -25.89
C GLY A 482 -19.37 29.64 -26.64
N CYS A 483 -19.46 29.64 -27.96
CA CYS A 483 -18.42 30.22 -28.80
C CYS A 483 -18.21 31.72 -28.51
N ASN A 484 -16.94 32.11 -28.37
CA ASN A 484 -16.50 33.48 -28.12
C ASN A 484 -17.04 34.08 -26.81
N VAL A 485 -17.26 33.22 -25.80
CA VAL A 485 -17.62 33.61 -24.44
C VAL A 485 -16.38 33.45 -23.57
N ALA A 486 -15.52 34.47 -23.59
CA ALA A 486 -14.29 34.45 -22.80
C ALA A 486 -14.59 34.74 -21.31
N CYS A 487 -13.95 33.99 -20.40
CA CYS A 487 -13.95 34.31 -18.98
C CYS A 487 -13.03 35.50 -18.68
N SER A 488 -13.24 36.16 -17.53
CA SER A 488 -12.33 37.21 -17.07
C SER A 488 -10.97 36.61 -16.71
N SER A 489 -9.91 37.41 -16.67
CA SER A 489 -8.54 36.93 -16.40
C SER A 489 -8.41 36.08 -15.13
N ASP A 490 -9.25 36.33 -14.14
CA ASP A 490 -9.19 35.69 -12.81
C ASP A 490 -10.25 34.57 -12.67
N GLU A 491 -10.87 34.19 -13.78
CA GLU A 491 -11.92 33.18 -13.87
C GLU A 491 -11.52 32.06 -14.84
N TRP A 492 -11.95 30.83 -14.54
CA TRP A 492 -11.76 29.66 -15.38
C TRP A 492 -13.11 29.02 -15.73
N CYS A 493 -13.13 28.25 -16.81
CA CYS A 493 -14.36 27.63 -17.29
C CYS A 493 -14.66 26.33 -16.56
N VAL A 494 -15.75 26.32 -15.78
CA VAL A 494 -16.22 25.17 -15.01
C VAL A 494 -17.61 24.79 -15.46
N LEU A 495 -17.75 23.59 -16.05
CA LEU A 495 -19.07 23.06 -16.45
C LEU A 495 -19.87 24.08 -17.28
N SER A 496 -19.22 24.75 -18.23
CA SER A 496 -19.83 25.77 -19.10
C SER A 496 -20.17 27.11 -18.43
N GLY A 497 -19.57 27.43 -17.28
CA GLY A 497 -19.69 28.73 -16.61
C GLY A 497 -18.35 29.27 -16.10
N CYS A 498 -18.15 30.58 -16.18
CA CYS A 498 -16.96 31.23 -15.62
C CYS A 498 -17.06 31.28 -14.10
N ALA A 499 -16.04 30.77 -13.42
CA ALA A 499 -15.93 30.78 -11.97
C ALA A 499 -14.56 31.34 -11.55
N PRO A 500 -14.49 32.12 -10.45
CA PRO A 500 -13.23 32.69 -9.99
C PRO A 500 -12.28 31.62 -9.46
N CYS A 501 -10.99 31.82 -9.67
CA CYS A 501 -9.96 31.04 -8.99
C CYS A 501 -9.89 31.45 -7.50
N GLY A 502 -10.06 30.49 -6.59
CA GLY A 502 -9.95 30.72 -5.16
C GLY A 502 -8.49 30.84 -4.70
N GLY A 503 -8.24 31.55 -3.59
CA GLY A 503 -6.96 31.48 -2.88
C GLY A 503 -5.75 32.17 -3.55
N GLY A 504 -5.96 33.16 -4.42
CA GLY A 504 -4.85 33.90 -5.06
C GLY A 504 -4.22 33.18 -6.26
N LEU A 505 -4.86 32.12 -6.76
CA LEU A 505 -4.48 31.41 -7.98
C LEU A 505 -4.93 32.19 -9.23
N GLN A 506 -4.16 32.13 -10.32
CA GLN A 506 -4.50 32.74 -11.61
C GLN A 506 -4.99 31.66 -12.59
N ALA A 507 -5.94 32.00 -13.47
CA ALA A 507 -6.33 31.11 -14.56
C ALA A 507 -5.23 31.08 -15.64
N CYS A 508 -4.63 29.91 -15.86
CA CYS A 508 -3.65 29.64 -16.91
C CYS A 508 -4.08 28.40 -17.69
N ASP A 509 -4.10 28.47 -19.03
CA ASP A 509 -4.41 27.35 -19.94
C ASP A 509 -5.55 26.42 -19.46
N ASN A 510 -6.67 27.02 -19.08
CA ASN A 510 -7.90 26.35 -18.61
C ASN A 510 -7.83 25.71 -17.20
N GLN A 511 -6.88 26.10 -16.35
CA GLN A 511 -6.78 25.64 -14.96
C GLN A 511 -6.37 26.77 -14.00
N CYS A 512 -6.78 26.68 -12.73
CA CYS A 512 -6.28 27.58 -11.69
C CYS A 512 -4.87 27.15 -11.27
N THR A 513 -3.91 28.04 -11.46
CA THR A 513 -2.50 27.77 -11.24
C THR A 513 -1.92 28.76 -10.23
N ASP A 514 -1.05 28.25 -9.37
CA ASP A 514 -0.33 29.08 -8.40
C ASP A 514 0.86 29.77 -9.08
N LEU A 515 0.86 31.10 -9.19
CA LEU A 515 2.00 31.83 -9.76
C LEU A 515 3.14 32.07 -8.76
N PHE A 516 2.92 31.76 -7.48
CA PHE A 516 3.85 32.07 -6.41
C PHE A 516 4.93 31.00 -6.23
N SER A 517 4.57 29.73 -6.38
CA SER A 517 5.49 28.59 -6.19
C SER A 517 5.56 27.63 -7.37
N ASN A 518 4.69 27.74 -8.38
CA ASN A 518 4.69 26.83 -9.52
C ASN A 518 5.85 27.14 -10.48
N LEU A 519 6.71 26.15 -10.68
CA LEU A 519 7.91 26.26 -11.50
C LEU A 519 7.62 26.50 -13.00
N LEU A 520 6.44 26.12 -13.47
CA LEU A 520 6.02 26.24 -14.87
C LEU A 520 5.23 27.52 -15.16
N ASN A 521 4.83 28.26 -14.12
CA ASN A 521 3.98 29.46 -14.22
C ASN A 521 4.45 30.54 -13.24
N CYS A 522 5.76 30.71 -13.09
CA CYS A 522 6.34 31.56 -12.05
C CYS A 522 6.14 33.04 -12.39
N GLY A 523 5.28 33.72 -11.64
CA GLY A 523 4.94 35.14 -11.80
C GLY A 523 4.01 35.48 -12.97
N ALA A 524 3.88 34.62 -13.98
CA ALA A 524 2.82 34.69 -14.97
C ALA A 524 2.59 33.33 -15.63
N CYS A 525 1.41 33.16 -16.25
CA CYS A 525 1.06 31.94 -16.99
C CYS A 525 2.09 31.64 -18.08
N GLY A 526 2.54 30.39 -18.15
CA GLY A 526 3.53 29.91 -19.12
C GLY A 526 4.96 30.42 -18.90
N VAL A 527 5.23 31.14 -17.81
CA VAL A 527 6.60 31.52 -17.44
C VAL A 527 7.24 30.34 -16.69
N GLU A 528 7.87 29.46 -17.46
CA GLU A 528 8.67 28.38 -16.90
C GLU A 528 10.05 28.89 -16.46
N CYS A 529 10.47 28.49 -15.26
CA CYS A 529 11.85 28.66 -14.84
C CYS A 529 12.74 27.64 -15.58
N GLU A 530 13.33 28.02 -16.71
CA GLU A 530 14.12 27.13 -17.59
C GLU A 530 15.13 26.24 -16.86
N GLU A 531 15.30 25.00 -17.32
CA GLU A 531 16.35 24.11 -16.84
C GLU A 531 17.74 24.64 -17.23
N ARG A 532 18.65 24.68 -16.24
CA ARG A 532 20.04 25.10 -16.43
C ARG A 532 21.00 24.07 -15.85
N PRO A 533 22.18 23.86 -16.47
CA PRO A 533 23.15 22.92 -15.94
C PRO A 533 23.61 23.28 -14.53
N HIS A 534 23.60 22.28 -13.65
CA HIS A 534 24.16 22.34 -12.30
C HIS A 534 23.53 23.38 -11.36
N VAL A 535 22.23 23.64 -11.50
CA VAL A 535 21.48 24.65 -10.74
C VAL A 535 20.17 24.08 -10.17
N PHE A 536 19.88 24.38 -8.91
CA PHE A 536 18.55 24.25 -8.30
C PHE A 536 17.67 25.42 -8.75
N ARG A 537 16.53 25.10 -9.39
CA ARG A 537 15.51 26.09 -9.78
C ARG A 537 14.32 26.01 -8.84
N TYR A 538 13.81 27.16 -8.43
CA TYR A 538 12.54 27.25 -7.70
C TYR A 538 11.84 28.58 -8.00
N CYS A 539 10.52 28.59 -7.83
CA CYS A 539 9.73 29.81 -7.90
C CYS A 539 9.46 30.32 -6.48
N ALA A 540 9.76 31.58 -6.23
CA ALA A 540 9.40 32.23 -4.99
C ALA A 540 9.06 33.69 -5.25
N ALA A 541 7.99 34.19 -4.62
CA ALA A 541 7.54 35.57 -4.79
C ALA A 541 7.45 36.00 -6.26
N GLU A 542 6.81 35.15 -7.09
CA GLU A 542 6.53 35.42 -8.50
C GLU A 542 7.81 35.58 -9.37
N THR A 543 8.96 35.10 -8.89
CA THR A 543 10.24 35.20 -9.61
C THR A 543 10.99 33.86 -9.61
N CYS A 544 11.62 33.52 -10.73
CA CYS A 544 12.48 32.35 -10.82
C CYS A 544 13.81 32.58 -10.11
N HIS A 545 14.15 31.70 -9.19
CA HIS A 545 15.42 31.67 -8.48
C HIS A 545 16.26 30.49 -8.94
N TYR A 546 17.58 30.70 -8.94
CA TYR A 546 18.59 29.78 -9.43
C TYR A 546 19.75 29.76 -8.44
N GLU A 547 20.05 28.59 -7.87
CA GLU A 547 21.17 28.38 -6.95
C GLU A 547 22.08 27.26 -7.47
N CYS A 548 23.40 27.41 -7.42
CA CYS A 548 24.29 26.33 -7.84
C CYS A 548 24.11 25.08 -6.98
N TYR A 549 24.21 23.91 -7.60
CA TYR A 549 24.42 22.67 -6.87
C TYR A 549 25.67 22.82 -5.98
N LYS A 550 25.61 22.24 -4.78
CA LYS A 550 26.79 22.17 -3.90
C LYS A 550 27.92 21.46 -4.66
N GLY A 551 29.11 22.06 -4.70
CA GLY A 551 30.23 21.59 -5.53
C GLY A 551 30.37 22.29 -6.89
N TRP A 552 29.54 23.29 -7.21
CA TRP A 552 29.64 24.08 -8.45
C TRP A 552 29.71 25.59 -8.20
N HIS A 553 30.46 26.29 -9.04
CA HIS A 553 30.58 27.75 -9.06
C HIS A 553 30.03 28.33 -10.36
N ASP A 554 29.26 29.41 -10.25
CA ASP A 554 28.93 30.33 -11.35
C ASP A 554 30.11 31.29 -11.52
N CYS A 555 30.86 31.13 -12.61
CA CYS A 555 32.15 31.78 -12.79
C CYS A 555 32.13 33.07 -13.58
N ASP A 556 31.09 33.28 -14.36
CA ASP A 556 30.87 34.51 -15.09
C ASP A 556 29.77 35.38 -14.48
N MET A 557 29.11 34.90 -13.42
CA MET A 557 28.01 35.56 -12.71
C MET A 557 26.86 35.89 -13.66
N LEU A 558 26.74 35.11 -14.75
CA LEU A 558 25.66 35.24 -15.70
C LEU A 558 24.63 34.16 -15.34
N PRO A 559 23.49 34.53 -14.73
CA PRO A 559 22.50 33.55 -14.30
C PRO A 559 22.02 32.64 -15.45
N GLY A 560 22.14 33.11 -16.70
CA GLY A 560 21.59 32.52 -17.91
C GLY A 560 22.20 31.19 -18.37
N ASN A 561 23.42 30.85 -17.98
CA ASN A 561 24.13 29.64 -18.46
C ASN A 561 24.37 28.56 -17.40
N GLY A 562 23.89 28.78 -16.17
CA GLY A 562 23.97 27.79 -15.10
C GLY A 562 25.23 27.95 -14.26
N CYS A 563 25.75 26.86 -13.71
CA CYS A 563 27.03 26.88 -12.99
C CYS A 563 28.06 26.06 -13.78
N GLU A 564 29.17 26.69 -14.16
CA GLU A 564 30.07 26.19 -15.19
C GLU A 564 31.28 25.45 -14.66
N GLN A 565 31.71 25.74 -13.43
CA GLN A 565 32.96 25.20 -12.91
C GLN A 565 32.74 24.32 -11.67
N PRO A 566 33.20 23.05 -11.70
CA PRO A 566 33.20 22.23 -10.51
C PRO A 566 34.24 22.75 -9.51
N VAL A 567 33.89 22.66 -8.22
CA VAL A 567 34.79 22.91 -7.09
C VAL A 567 35.98 21.97 -7.22
N SER A 568 37.18 22.52 -7.18
CA SER A 568 38.42 21.75 -7.33
C SER A 568 39.55 22.34 -6.50
N GLN A 569 40.65 21.59 -6.36
CA GLN A 569 41.86 22.09 -5.71
C GLN A 569 42.41 23.37 -6.35
N SER A 570 42.17 23.56 -7.65
CA SER A 570 42.54 24.75 -8.42
C SER A 570 41.49 25.87 -8.43
N ALA A 571 40.27 25.60 -7.97
CA ALA A 571 39.14 26.52 -7.96
C ALA A 571 38.23 26.20 -6.78
N CYS A 572 38.72 26.49 -5.58
CA CYS A 572 38.10 26.08 -4.34
C CYS A 572 37.15 27.12 -3.78
N THR A 573 37.67 28.28 -3.38
CA THR A 573 36.89 29.38 -2.79
C THR A 573 36.25 30.28 -3.86
N GLY A 574 36.34 29.86 -5.11
CA GLY A 574 35.85 30.57 -6.28
C GLY A 574 36.66 30.19 -7.51
N CYS A 575 36.29 30.77 -8.63
CA CYS A 575 36.79 30.40 -9.95
C CYS A 575 38.28 30.67 -10.10
N GLY A 576 39.06 29.60 -10.23
CA GLY A 576 40.52 29.65 -10.35
C GLY A 576 41.25 30.08 -9.07
N ILE A 577 40.59 30.04 -7.90
CA ILE A 577 41.23 30.37 -6.61
C ILE A 577 41.59 29.07 -5.88
N PRO A 578 42.86 28.63 -5.90
CA PRO A 578 43.30 27.42 -5.22
C PRO A 578 43.47 27.64 -3.71
N CYS A 579 43.54 26.53 -2.96
CA CYS A 579 43.93 26.55 -1.55
C CYS A 579 45.43 26.77 -1.34
N ALA A 580 45.82 27.16 -0.12
CA ALA A 580 47.23 27.32 0.21
C ALA A 580 47.96 25.96 0.16
N PRO A 581 49.30 25.95 -0.02
CA PRO A 581 50.06 24.70 -0.04
C PRO A 581 49.84 23.86 1.22
N GLY A 582 49.38 22.61 1.05
CA GLY A 582 49.10 21.68 2.15
C GLY A 582 47.64 21.67 2.62
N GLU A 583 46.82 22.60 2.16
CA GLU A 583 45.37 22.60 2.33
C GLU A 583 44.69 21.88 1.16
N TYR A 584 43.54 21.26 1.42
CA TYR A 584 42.69 20.68 0.38
C TYR A 584 41.36 21.44 0.31
N CYS A 585 40.74 21.39 -0.85
CA CYS A 585 39.42 21.99 -1.03
C CYS A 585 38.32 21.09 -0.48
N THR A 586 37.44 21.64 0.35
CA THR A 586 36.22 20.97 0.79
C THR A 586 35.07 21.21 -0.18
N ALA A 587 34.02 20.40 -0.07
CA ALA A 587 32.84 20.51 -0.91
C ALA A 587 31.96 21.74 -0.63
N THR A 588 32.26 22.50 0.45
CA THR A 588 31.62 23.79 0.76
C THR A 588 32.40 24.98 0.21
N SER A 589 33.33 24.74 -0.73
CA SER A 589 34.16 25.79 -1.33
C SER A 589 35.04 26.49 -0.29
N THR A 590 35.52 25.75 0.70
CA THR A 590 36.43 26.25 1.75
C THR A 590 37.73 25.47 1.76
N CYS A 591 38.83 26.14 2.09
CA CYS A 591 40.12 25.50 2.24
C CYS A 591 40.29 24.94 3.65
N ALA A 592 40.66 23.67 3.75
CA ALA A 592 40.84 22.98 5.02
C ALA A 592 42.21 22.29 5.09
N THR A 593 42.70 22.09 6.31
CA THR A 593 43.87 21.24 6.55
C THR A 593 43.43 19.78 6.59
N CYS A 594 44.25 18.88 6.04
CA CYS A 594 43.96 17.44 5.97
C CYS A 594 43.59 16.92 7.38
N PRO A 595 42.44 16.23 7.53
CA PRO A 595 41.98 15.74 8.83
C PRO A 595 42.95 14.73 9.44
N ALA A 596 42.68 14.32 10.69
CA ALA A 596 43.46 13.26 11.32
C ALA A 596 43.42 12.00 10.44
N THR A 597 44.60 11.48 10.10
CA THR A 597 44.79 10.31 9.23
C THR A 597 45.38 9.14 10.03
N PRO A 598 44.58 8.42 10.84
CA PRO A 598 45.05 7.25 11.56
C PRO A 598 45.84 6.30 10.65
N ALA A 599 47.05 5.94 11.08
CA ALA A 599 47.93 5.07 10.33
C ALA A 599 47.42 3.63 10.39
N VAL A 600 47.25 3.02 9.21
CA VAL A 600 47.03 1.58 9.08
C VAL A 600 48.36 0.88 9.39
N THR A 601 48.44 0.27 10.56
CA THR A 601 49.65 -0.39 11.06
C THR A 601 49.40 -1.89 11.23
N GLY A 602 50.39 -2.71 10.88
CA GLY A 602 50.28 -4.17 10.89
C GLY A 602 51.12 -4.81 9.79
N GLY A 603 51.27 -6.14 9.83
CA GLY A 603 51.83 -6.89 8.71
C GLY A 603 50.81 -7.00 7.58
N VAL A 604 51.23 -6.81 6.33
CA VAL A 604 50.37 -6.93 5.15
C VAL A 604 50.25 -8.43 4.78
N PRO A 605 49.03 -8.98 4.58
CA PRO A 605 47.74 -8.29 4.48
C PRO A 605 47.18 -7.84 5.83
N VAL A 606 46.60 -6.64 5.86
CA VAL A 606 45.98 -6.03 7.05
C VAL A 606 44.58 -5.54 6.72
N THR A 607 43.63 -5.79 7.60
CA THR A 607 42.26 -5.26 7.52
C THR A 607 41.98 -4.41 8.75
N VAL A 608 41.47 -3.21 8.52
CA VAL A 608 40.99 -2.29 9.57
C VAL A 608 39.53 -1.94 9.32
N TRP A 609 38.84 -1.58 10.39
CA TRP A 609 37.46 -1.12 10.33
C TRP A 609 37.43 0.39 10.56
N GLY A 610 36.60 1.08 9.79
CA GLY A 610 36.39 2.52 9.89
C GLY A 610 34.92 2.86 9.87
N ALA A 611 34.64 4.14 10.12
CA ALA A 611 33.29 4.69 10.06
C ALA A 611 33.38 6.03 9.33
N LEU A 612 32.46 6.28 8.41
CA LEU A 612 32.41 7.54 7.69
C LEU A 612 31.94 8.65 8.63
N THR A 613 32.62 9.80 8.59
CA THR A 613 32.25 10.99 9.38
C THR A 613 31.76 12.08 8.44
N ALA A 614 30.83 12.93 8.92
CA ALA A 614 30.23 14.03 8.18
C ALA A 614 31.24 15.16 7.88
N THR A 615 32.19 14.86 7.00
CA THR A 615 33.24 15.77 6.56
C THR A 615 33.17 15.90 5.04
N ASP A 616 33.19 17.14 4.55
CA ASP A 616 33.05 17.42 3.12
C ASP A 616 34.40 17.30 2.39
N TYR A 617 34.62 16.20 1.67
CA TYR A 617 35.73 16.02 0.73
C TYR A 617 35.18 15.89 -0.67
N VAL A 618 35.90 16.44 -1.65
CA VAL A 618 35.56 16.31 -3.06
C VAL A 618 36.55 15.33 -3.69
N ALA A 619 36.14 14.08 -3.91
CA ALA A 619 36.96 13.16 -4.70
C ALA A 619 37.05 13.63 -6.15
N ALA A 620 38.28 13.63 -6.70
CA ALA A 620 38.54 14.04 -8.08
C ALA A 620 37.85 13.15 -9.15
N CYS A 621 37.31 11.99 -8.76
CA CYS A 621 36.72 11.00 -9.66
C CYS A 621 35.19 10.88 -9.51
N SER A 622 34.60 11.62 -8.58
CA SER A 622 33.15 11.67 -8.35
C SER A 622 32.75 13.12 -8.07
N PRO A 623 32.55 13.95 -9.12
CA PRO A 623 32.25 15.37 -8.95
C PRO A 623 30.83 15.65 -8.45
N GLU A 624 29.98 14.63 -8.29
CA GLU A 624 28.54 14.81 -8.05
C GLU A 624 28.06 14.44 -6.65
N ASN A 625 28.92 14.04 -5.69
CA ASN A 625 28.42 13.63 -4.38
C ASN A 625 29.26 14.06 -3.18
N LEU A 626 28.51 14.25 -2.10
CA LEU A 626 28.81 15.01 -0.89
C LEU A 626 28.62 14.10 0.32
N GLY A 627 29.17 12.89 0.21
CA GLY A 627 28.99 11.86 1.21
C GLY A 627 29.91 12.03 2.40
N ASP A 628 29.56 11.34 3.49
CA ASP A 628 30.48 11.17 4.61
C ASP A 628 31.73 10.44 4.14
N ASN A 629 32.86 10.74 4.77
CA ASN A 629 34.17 10.24 4.38
C ASN A 629 35.01 9.87 5.61
N ASP A 630 36.04 9.08 5.35
CA ASP A 630 37.02 8.71 6.36
C ASP A 630 38.44 8.66 5.77
N TYR A 631 39.41 9.06 6.58
CA TYR A 631 40.78 9.27 6.16
C TYR A 631 41.72 8.29 6.85
N ARG A 632 42.60 7.65 6.10
CA ARG A 632 43.64 6.75 6.61
C ARG A 632 44.99 7.08 6.00
N SER A 633 46.05 6.73 6.69
CA SER A 633 47.40 6.79 6.12
C SER A 633 48.04 5.41 6.07
N PHE A 634 48.90 5.18 5.08
CA PHE A 634 49.70 3.98 4.96
C PHE A 634 51.11 4.32 4.51
N THR A 635 52.10 3.67 5.10
CA THR A 635 53.50 3.77 4.66
C THR A 635 53.98 2.40 4.22
N ALA A 636 54.37 2.26 2.95
CA ALA A 636 54.75 0.98 2.39
C ALA A 636 56.00 0.42 3.11
N PRO A 637 55.93 -0.76 3.76
CA PRO A 637 57.07 -1.32 4.50
C PRO A 637 58.19 -1.82 3.56
N SER A 638 57.84 -2.16 2.32
CA SER A 638 58.78 -2.63 1.28
C SER A 638 58.31 -2.19 -0.11
N ALA A 639 59.17 -2.26 -1.12
CA ALA A 639 58.75 -1.98 -2.48
C ALA A 639 57.90 -3.14 -3.03
N GLY A 640 56.74 -2.84 -3.61
CA GLY A 640 55.82 -3.85 -4.11
C GLY A 640 54.52 -3.30 -4.68
N LEU A 641 53.71 -4.18 -5.25
CA LEU A 641 52.33 -3.89 -5.63
C LEU A 641 51.44 -4.05 -4.40
N TYR A 642 50.74 -2.98 -4.01
CA TYR A 642 49.78 -2.99 -2.92
C TYR A 642 48.38 -2.80 -3.48
N THR A 643 47.43 -3.57 -2.95
CA THR A 643 46.01 -3.45 -3.31
C THR A 643 45.21 -2.96 -2.12
N PHE A 644 44.53 -1.83 -2.29
CA PHE A 644 43.64 -1.23 -1.31
C PHE A 644 42.21 -1.61 -1.69
N VAL A 645 41.47 -2.21 -0.76
CA VAL A 645 40.08 -2.65 -0.96
C VAL A 645 39.23 -2.08 0.15
N ALA A 646 38.30 -1.18 -0.19
CA ALA A 646 37.27 -0.71 0.72
C ALA A 646 35.97 -1.49 0.46
N ASP A 647 35.22 -1.84 1.50
CA ASP A 647 33.95 -2.56 1.36
C ASP A 647 32.94 -2.07 2.41
N ARG A 648 31.76 -1.65 1.96
CA ARG A 648 30.64 -1.16 2.79
C ARG A 648 29.43 -2.07 2.65
N SER A 649 28.75 -2.27 3.77
CA SER A 649 27.52 -3.06 3.85
C SER A 649 26.28 -2.34 3.28
N ALA A 650 26.33 -1.02 3.08
CA ALA A 650 25.21 -0.21 2.59
C ALA A 650 25.66 0.87 1.60
N GLY A 651 24.99 0.94 0.45
CA GLY A 651 25.15 2.00 -0.55
C GLY A 651 26.41 1.91 -1.42
N GLY A 652 26.55 2.89 -2.33
CA GLY A 652 27.72 3.03 -3.17
C GLY A 652 28.86 3.78 -2.47
N GLN A 653 30.08 3.63 -2.97
CA GLN A 653 31.29 4.16 -2.34
C GLN A 653 32.38 4.50 -3.37
N THR A 654 33.27 5.39 -2.97
CA THR A 654 34.48 5.79 -3.70
C THR A 654 35.71 5.57 -2.83
N LEU A 655 36.74 4.94 -3.39
CA LEU A 655 38.06 4.78 -2.78
C LEU A 655 39.08 5.62 -3.55
N VAL A 656 39.77 6.53 -2.87
CA VAL A 656 40.81 7.39 -3.45
C VAL A 656 42.13 7.21 -2.69
N VAL A 657 43.25 7.13 -3.40
CA VAL A 657 44.59 7.09 -2.79
C VAL A 657 45.43 8.26 -3.30
N HIS A 658 45.91 9.10 -2.38
CA HIS A 658 46.77 10.26 -2.64
C HIS A 658 48.22 10.02 -2.26
N SER A 659 49.13 10.69 -2.95
CA SER A 659 50.55 10.78 -2.57
C SER A 659 50.74 11.69 -1.35
N GLY A 660 51.29 11.19 -0.24
CA GLY A 660 51.75 12.02 0.88
C GLY A 660 50.66 12.64 1.77
N SER A 661 49.73 13.42 1.22
CA SER A 661 48.67 14.13 1.96
C SER A 661 47.36 14.21 1.17
N CYS A 662 46.27 14.68 1.81
CA CYS A 662 44.99 14.95 1.13
C CYS A 662 45.11 15.91 -0.07
N ALA A 663 46.12 16.79 -0.08
CA ALA A 663 46.38 17.74 -1.16
C ALA A 663 47.38 17.20 -2.22
N GLY A 664 47.86 15.97 -2.04
CA GLY A 664 48.76 15.31 -2.97
C GLY A 664 48.07 14.84 -4.24
N ALA A 665 48.86 14.42 -5.23
CA ALA A 665 48.32 13.88 -6.47
C ALA A 665 47.52 12.60 -6.20
N VAL A 666 46.38 12.45 -6.88
CA VAL A 666 45.60 11.21 -6.88
C VAL A 666 46.40 10.15 -7.64
N LEU A 667 46.79 9.09 -6.93
CA LEU A 667 47.55 7.96 -7.46
C LEU A 667 46.63 6.90 -8.06
N GLY A 668 45.42 6.75 -7.52
CA GLY A 668 44.41 5.82 -8.01
C GLY A 668 43.06 6.05 -7.34
N CYS A 669 42.01 5.60 -8.03
CA CYS A 669 40.64 5.90 -7.66
C CYS A 669 39.68 4.87 -8.25
N ASP A 670 38.65 4.49 -7.50
CA ASP A 670 37.62 3.57 -7.95
C ASP A 670 36.27 3.85 -7.26
N THR A 671 35.18 3.82 -8.03
CA THR A 671 33.82 4.16 -7.58
C THR A 671 32.84 3.07 -7.99
N VAL A 672 32.06 2.56 -7.04
CA VAL A 672 31.07 1.50 -7.27
C VAL A 672 29.72 1.87 -6.63
N SER A 673 28.61 1.48 -7.26
CA SER A 673 27.26 1.68 -6.72
C SER A 673 26.83 0.63 -5.68
N GLY A 674 27.68 -0.37 -5.43
CA GLY A 674 27.55 -1.39 -4.39
C GLY A 674 28.68 -2.43 -4.47
N GLY A 675 29.07 -3.01 -3.33
CA GLY A 675 30.22 -3.92 -3.21
C GLY A 675 31.55 -3.19 -2.96
N ALA A 676 32.68 -3.87 -3.17
CA ALA A 676 34.00 -3.37 -2.80
C ALA A 676 34.66 -2.51 -3.91
N SER A 677 35.25 -1.37 -3.52
CA SER A 677 36.08 -0.53 -4.38
C SER A 677 37.54 -0.91 -4.22
N GLN A 678 38.31 -0.91 -5.31
CA GLN A 678 39.68 -1.40 -5.32
C GLN A 678 40.64 -0.51 -6.10
N VAL A 679 41.78 -0.19 -5.49
CA VAL A 679 42.89 0.55 -6.10
C VAL A 679 44.19 -0.24 -5.94
N ALA A 680 44.94 -0.47 -7.01
CA ALA A 680 46.22 -1.19 -6.98
C ALA A 680 47.38 -0.27 -7.42
N LEU A 681 48.42 -0.15 -6.59
CA LEU A 681 49.53 0.78 -6.78
C LEU A 681 50.89 0.12 -6.53
N ASN A 682 51.89 0.44 -7.35
CA ASN A 682 53.28 0.08 -7.05
C ASN A 682 53.88 1.16 -6.15
N LEU A 683 54.21 0.81 -4.90
CA LEU A 683 54.82 1.73 -3.93
C LEU A 683 56.26 1.33 -3.64
N VAL A 684 57.14 2.30 -3.36
CA VAL A 684 58.50 2.05 -2.88
C VAL A 684 58.56 1.97 -1.35
N ALA A 685 59.60 1.33 -0.81
CA ALA A 685 59.78 1.24 0.64
C ALA A 685 59.85 2.63 1.29
N GLY A 686 59.01 2.88 2.29
CA GLY A 686 58.89 4.15 2.99
C GLY A 686 57.98 5.19 2.31
N GLU A 687 57.35 4.86 1.18
CA GLU A 687 56.42 5.76 0.50
C GLU A 687 55.12 5.91 1.31
N HIS A 688 54.72 7.16 1.57
CA HIS A 688 53.55 7.51 2.37
C HIS A 688 52.37 7.89 1.46
N VAL A 689 51.20 7.32 1.72
CA VAL A 689 49.96 7.62 1.02
C VAL A 689 48.82 7.94 1.99
N VAL A 690 47.88 8.76 1.54
CA VAL A 690 46.61 9.02 2.24
C VAL A 690 45.49 8.34 1.47
N ILE A 691 44.66 7.60 2.17
CA ILE A 691 43.54 6.83 1.63
C ILE A 691 42.27 7.53 2.10
N VAL A 692 41.35 7.80 1.18
CA VAL A 692 40.04 8.38 1.45
C VAL A 692 38.97 7.41 1.00
N VAL A 693 38.06 7.07 1.91
CA VAL A 693 36.86 6.29 1.62
C VAL A 693 35.67 7.22 1.75
N GLU A 694 34.82 7.27 0.74
CA GLU A 694 33.71 8.22 0.63
C GLU A 694 32.42 7.50 0.23
N ALA A 695 31.28 7.94 0.76
CA ALA A 695 29.96 7.47 0.33
C ALA A 695 29.48 8.18 -0.96
N THR A 696 28.86 7.44 -1.89
CA THR A 696 28.25 8.04 -3.11
C THR A 696 26.74 8.27 -2.97
N THR A 697 26.17 7.99 -1.80
CA THR A 697 24.76 8.22 -1.45
C THR A 697 24.73 8.80 -0.05
N PRO A 698 23.69 9.58 0.34
CA PRO A 698 23.53 10.04 1.71
C PRO A 698 23.66 8.86 2.68
N SER A 699 24.69 8.90 3.51
CA SER A 699 24.99 7.91 4.54
C SER A 699 24.51 8.41 5.88
N LEU A 700 24.23 7.49 6.80
CA LEU A 700 24.10 7.90 8.19
C LEU A 700 25.51 8.24 8.72
N PRO A 701 25.66 9.29 9.54
CA PRO A 701 26.92 9.53 10.24
C PRO A 701 27.32 8.25 10.96
N SER A 702 28.56 7.79 10.78
CA SER A 702 29.14 6.54 11.30
C SER A 702 28.87 5.24 10.53
N ASP A 703 28.45 5.31 9.26
CA ASP A 703 28.36 4.14 8.38
C ASP A 703 29.69 3.33 8.36
N PRO A 704 29.67 2.04 8.75
CA PRO A 704 30.89 1.25 8.87
C PRO A 704 31.40 0.76 7.51
N TYR A 705 32.71 0.65 7.40
CA TYR A 705 33.38 0.02 6.26
C TYR A 705 34.58 -0.80 6.71
N SER A 706 34.97 -1.78 5.90
CA SER A 706 36.26 -2.46 6.03
C SER A 706 37.24 -1.93 5.00
N LEU A 707 38.51 -1.74 5.39
CA LEU A 707 39.61 -1.42 4.49
C LEU A 707 40.69 -2.48 4.63
N THR A 708 40.93 -3.19 3.54
CA THR A 708 41.95 -4.23 3.44
C THR A 708 43.09 -3.76 2.54
N ILE A 709 44.33 -3.87 3.03
CA ILE A 709 45.55 -3.60 2.27
C ILE A 709 46.29 -4.93 2.10
N GLN A 710 46.60 -5.32 0.87
CA GLN A 710 47.26 -6.59 0.53
C GLN A 710 48.52 -6.39 -0.30
#